data_AF-A0A6G1TY02-F1
#
_entry.id   AF-A0A6G1TY02-F1
#
_cell.length_a   1.000
_cell.length_b   1.000
_cell.length_c   1.000
_cell.angle_alpha   90.00
_cell.angle_beta   90.00
_cell.angle_gamma   90.00
#
_symmetry.space_group_name_H-M   'P 1'
#
loop_
_entity.id
_entity.type
_entity.pdbx_description
1 polymer ?
#
loop_
_entity_poly.entity_id
_entity_poly.type
_entity_poly.pdbx_seq_one_letter_code
_entity_poly.pdbx_strand_id
1 'polypeptide(L)'
;MVDSMTVSKVDLDGIEHDDFVTQQVWMNDTVFNYALADIDSVSFVTPSTIYQPGVVKLEDGLENYVVSHDSLTIIFRTDTPSGLLPRKKDKLVYLRQTDLFPAGFAGEVVEVVKENSGYKVDCTLASLSDIFVRYYSTSNDNVQTRAINPIYGHGEAIWEAKDLTYPLTDELLPFISEESDDDDAFSVDNDASISLSPKVSLRGTLIVTPEEGTYVCVSSNGTFDVTSNFSLNGSLKVDKVWRFTGKKRWQACIPNCPLLVAFVDPGVFVDASLSASVDATVNQKVSSAFLLNMSTKRRENLRNQPLTFKVQETSFDVGGSIKGELNAGVYTEMGIAVNDIGFCKNDIAKLYARGEVGIHVGGDLEVNSKFLKEGIKNTEAYETLRNSGIWSNFYWGAAIGYQLDLPIINLNFDGKIEWEGHIGESLFDKCLAPTIASPNAYREHGDFSTITAKADVKGDCLMPVEVGFGAFDANGNKVASKYYSKKFANEKTSYTDYSVALENMSTVKYYELSPVIKLFGHELKAYPSVGVEKTLTLSTYEATDVTESSAKISGGLIGYDKNTENPKIGLVYGTKDDFMQGHATYVSCGTVNGSPSSIFEQTLSGLKDETEYLYVAKAELDGEIVYADTLSFTTLKKEKDETSLKEGLALFYESTGGANWKQNGGWLDNTKPLDYWYGVNMYNSELSLKLNDNNLVGDAILKNIDNIDDIDLSNNTLQSFKIESGSIAPWGGRFSLENGKANNLWITMDNVNVSARYVTFYAQKSNLQSVYIKNCKFEEEDGTTVCIDKDVTKKNPQYGDDVIVEKCSNICSLQGNLTVSLEPGKWGDYNMLDIGEIKIVNCTFPMNGFYLNGAKATSFVMKDCTPNQEITATSFGDCEIDNVVIENSVLSSVWVHGVSEIAGSGGIYSTGAKIQSMVLDNVGFSGGLQFNCEKGGYVGSLIIRNCTRSLSIETAEPIDVNLENCTFEHITEWKAANIYHITNCDFQNGKYITSFVGTAKQLEELLNEM
;
A
#
# COMPACT_ATOMS: atom_id res chain seq x y z
N MET A 1 69.80 -0.90 -33.24
CA MET A 1 68.58 -1.55 -33.77
C MET A 1 67.50 -0.48 -33.80
N VAL A 2 66.57 -0.52 -34.77
CA VAL A 2 65.40 0.39 -34.71
C VAL A 2 64.56 -0.09 -33.53
N ASP A 3 64.32 0.80 -32.58
CA ASP A 3 63.48 0.59 -31.42
C ASP A 3 62.00 0.80 -31.79
N SER A 4 61.69 1.95 -32.39
CA SER A 4 60.34 2.27 -32.85
C SER A 4 60.34 3.25 -34.01
N MET A 5 59.23 3.32 -34.74
CA MET A 5 59.00 4.33 -35.77
C MET A 5 57.67 5.03 -35.47
N THR A 6 57.69 6.35 -35.41
CA THR A 6 56.52 7.19 -35.10
C THR A 6 56.38 8.31 -36.13
N VAL A 7 55.19 8.87 -36.25
CA VAL A 7 54.96 10.05 -37.09
C VAL A 7 54.79 11.29 -36.22
N SER A 8 55.27 12.43 -36.72
CA SER A 8 55.20 13.73 -36.05
C SER A 8 54.53 14.76 -36.95
N LYS A 9 53.71 15.61 -36.35
CA LYS A 9 53.15 16.81 -36.98
C LYS A 9 54.15 17.95 -37.08
N VAL A 10 55.30 17.81 -36.42
CA VAL A 10 56.39 18.79 -36.47
C VAL A 10 57.33 18.44 -37.63
N ASP A 11 57.57 19.38 -38.54
CA ASP A 11 58.51 19.22 -39.65
C ASP A 11 59.98 19.26 -39.20
N LEU A 12 60.91 19.08 -40.15
CA LEU A 12 62.35 19.08 -39.86
C LEU A 12 62.89 20.43 -39.38
N ASP A 13 62.15 21.51 -39.60
CA ASP A 13 62.48 22.88 -39.18
C ASP A 13 61.85 23.24 -37.82
N GLY A 14 61.05 22.34 -37.22
CA GLY A 14 60.43 22.52 -35.91
C GLY A 14 59.05 23.19 -35.95
N ILE A 15 58.40 23.26 -37.11
CA ILE A 15 57.07 23.87 -37.28
C ILE A 15 55.99 22.79 -37.20
N GLU A 16 54.91 23.04 -36.46
CA GLU A 16 53.78 22.13 -36.29
C GLU A 16 52.72 22.30 -37.40
N HIS A 17 52.23 21.19 -37.95
CA HIS A 17 51.24 21.12 -39.05
C HIS A 17 49.97 20.38 -38.63
N ASP A 18 48.86 20.56 -39.36
CA ASP A 18 47.61 19.86 -39.06
C ASP A 18 47.68 18.34 -39.32
N ASP A 19 48.48 17.93 -40.31
CA ASP A 19 48.73 16.54 -40.70
C ASP A 19 50.15 16.09 -40.29
N PHE A 20 50.38 14.78 -40.29
CA PHE A 20 51.71 14.21 -40.04
C PHE A 20 52.64 14.49 -41.23
N VAL A 21 53.76 15.17 -40.97
CA VAL A 21 54.71 15.63 -42.01
C VAL A 21 56.12 15.05 -41.85
N THR A 22 56.43 14.44 -40.70
CA THR A 22 57.73 13.82 -40.43
C THR A 22 57.58 12.38 -39.94
N GLN A 23 58.37 11.46 -40.49
CA GLN A 23 58.60 10.14 -39.94
C GLN A 23 59.82 10.19 -39.02
N GLN A 24 59.64 9.76 -37.78
CA GLN A 24 60.72 9.58 -36.81
C GLN A 24 61.06 8.09 -36.72
N VAL A 25 62.35 7.78 -36.78
CA VAL A 25 62.89 6.44 -36.58
C VAL A 25 63.78 6.48 -35.34
N TRP A 26 63.27 5.91 -34.26
CA TRP A 26 63.95 5.80 -32.99
C TRP A 26 64.89 4.61 -33.02
N MET A 27 66.17 4.86 -32.78
CA MET A 27 67.19 3.86 -32.49
C MET A 27 67.48 3.90 -30.98
N ASN A 28 68.14 2.86 -30.46
CA ASN A 28 68.50 2.78 -29.04
C ASN A 28 69.25 4.01 -28.48
N ASP A 29 69.90 4.81 -29.32
CA ASP A 29 70.74 5.95 -28.93
C ASP A 29 70.46 7.25 -29.70
N THR A 30 69.56 7.25 -30.71
CA THR A 30 69.37 8.39 -31.62
C THR A 30 67.99 8.35 -32.27
N VAL A 31 67.46 9.51 -32.68
CA VAL A 31 66.24 9.62 -33.49
C VAL A 31 66.59 10.20 -34.86
N PHE A 32 66.22 9.50 -35.92
CA PHE A 32 66.32 10.01 -37.29
C PHE A 32 64.96 10.56 -37.72
N ASN A 33 64.92 11.82 -38.15
CA ASN A 33 63.72 12.46 -38.67
C ASN A 33 63.83 12.57 -40.20
N TYR A 34 62.80 12.11 -40.90
CA TYR A 34 62.68 12.17 -42.34
C TYR A 34 61.38 12.89 -42.69
N ALA A 35 61.41 13.83 -43.63
CA ALA A 35 60.17 14.40 -44.13
C ALA A 35 59.36 13.30 -44.82
N LEU A 36 58.08 13.15 -44.47
CA LEU A 36 57.21 12.10 -45.03
C LEU A 36 57.09 12.20 -46.55
N ALA A 37 57.16 13.41 -47.10
CA ALA A 37 57.15 13.65 -48.54
C ALA A 37 58.40 13.13 -49.27
N ASP A 38 59.52 12.97 -48.56
CA ASP A 38 60.80 12.50 -49.13
C ASP A 38 60.94 10.96 -49.06
N ILE A 39 59.99 10.28 -48.42
CA ILE A 39 60.00 8.82 -48.27
C ILE A 39 59.25 8.21 -49.45
N ASP A 40 60.00 7.74 -50.45
CA ASP A 40 59.44 7.00 -51.60
C ASP A 40 59.00 5.58 -51.20
N SER A 41 59.81 4.88 -50.39
CA SER A 41 59.44 3.60 -49.78
C SER A 41 60.31 3.26 -48.58
N VAL A 42 59.78 2.43 -47.68
CA VAL A 42 60.54 1.80 -46.58
C VAL A 42 60.48 0.30 -46.78
N SER A 43 61.64 -0.37 -46.74
CA SER A 43 61.71 -1.85 -46.79
C SER A 43 62.40 -2.38 -45.55
N PHE A 44 61.86 -3.49 -45.02
CA PHE A 44 62.43 -4.22 -43.89
C PHE A 44 62.95 -5.56 -44.39
N VAL A 45 64.12 -5.99 -43.91
CA VAL A 45 64.70 -7.28 -44.24
C VAL A 45 64.88 -8.08 -42.95
N THR A 46 64.29 -9.27 -42.89
CA THR A 46 64.47 -10.20 -41.76
C THR A 46 65.94 -10.64 -41.68
N PRO A 47 66.62 -10.52 -40.52
CA PRO A 47 68.01 -10.97 -40.37
C PRO A 47 68.17 -12.48 -40.61
N SER A 48 69.31 -12.90 -41.17
CA SER A 48 69.56 -14.32 -41.47
C SER A 48 69.69 -15.19 -40.21
N THR A 49 69.13 -16.40 -40.29
CA THR A 49 69.25 -17.49 -39.30
C THR A 49 70.68 -17.98 -39.13
N ILE A 50 71.12 -18.19 -37.89
CA ILE A 50 72.43 -18.75 -37.50
C ILE A 50 72.19 -19.93 -36.56
N TYR A 51 72.64 -21.12 -36.96
CA TYR A 51 72.53 -22.37 -36.20
C TYR A 51 73.71 -22.57 -35.24
N GLN A 52 73.48 -23.32 -34.16
CA GLN A 52 74.52 -23.81 -33.27
C GLN A 52 75.41 -24.84 -33.98
N PRO A 53 76.70 -24.96 -33.61
CA PRO A 53 77.57 -26.00 -34.14
C PRO A 53 77.01 -27.41 -33.87
N GLY A 54 77.03 -28.28 -34.88
CA GLY A 54 76.62 -29.69 -34.75
C GLY A 54 75.11 -29.96 -34.90
N VAL A 55 74.30 -28.94 -35.24
CA VAL A 55 72.89 -29.13 -35.59
C VAL A 55 72.76 -29.78 -36.98
N VAL A 56 71.95 -30.83 -37.07
CA VAL A 56 71.66 -31.55 -38.31
C VAL A 56 70.34 -31.05 -38.89
N LYS A 57 70.41 -30.42 -40.06
CA LYS A 57 69.22 -29.91 -40.78
C LYS A 57 68.64 -31.00 -41.65
N LEU A 58 67.38 -31.40 -41.39
CA LEU A 58 66.71 -32.42 -42.19
C LEU A 58 66.50 -31.95 -43.64
N GLU A 59 66.39 -30.64 -43.87
CA GLU A 59 66.26 -30.04 -45.21
C GLU A 59 67.55 -30.12 -46.06
N ASP A 60 68.70 -30.46 -45.46
CA ASP A 60 69.95 -30.69 -46.19
C ASP A 60 69.99 -32.11 -46.83
N GLY A 61 68.83 -32.61 -47.27
CA GLY A 61 68.67 -33.86 -48.02
C GLY A 61 68.23 -35.09 -47.22
N LEU A 62 68.24 -35.04 -45.87
CA LEU A 62 67.77 -36.15 -45.01
C LEU A 62 66.25 -36.37 -45.09
N GLU A 63 65.46 -35.32 -45.36
CA GLU A 63 64.00 -35.37 -45.51
C GLU A 63 63.53 -36.42 -46.53
N ASN A 64 64.30 -36.64 -47.59
CA ASN A 64 63.97 -37.59 -48.67
C ASN A 64 63.98 -39.06 -48.22
N TYR A 65 64.57 -39.34 -47.06
CA TYR A 65 64.66 -40.67 -46.48
C TYR A 65 63.63 -40.90 -45.37
N VAL A 66 62.86 -39.90 -44.97
CA VAL A 66 61.84 -40.04 -43.92
C VAL A 66 60.61 -40.73 -44.49
N VAL A 67 60.22 -41.85 -43.90
CA VAL A 67 59.02 -42.63 -44.25
C VAL A 67 57.80 -42.08 -43.52
N SER A 68 57.96 -41.83 -42.23
CA SER A 68 56.93 -41.30 -41.35
C SER A 68 57.59 -40.69 -40.12
N HIS A 69 56.84 -39.86 -39.42
CA HIS A 69 57.19 -39.38 -38.09
C HIS A 69 55.97 -39.60 -37.18
N ASP A 70 56.22 -39.74 -35.89
CA ASP A 70 55.21 -39.81 -34.83
C ASP A 70 55.76 -39.08 -33.59
N SER A 71 55.22 -37.90 -33.28
CA SER A 71 55.71 -37.02 -32.21
C SER A 71 57.24 -36.78 -32.25
N LEU A 72 58.00 -37.38 -31.33
CA LEU A 72 59.47 -37.26 -31.25
C LEU A 72 60.20 -38.45 -31.88
N THR A 73 59.51 -39.29 -32.65
CA THR A 73 60.08 -40.44 -33.34
C THR A 73 60.06 -40.23 -34.86
N ILE A 74 61.19 -40.42 -35.53
CA ILE A 74 61.29 -40.38 -37.00
C ILE A 74 61.66 -41.78 -37.50
N ILE A 75 60.92 -42.28 -38.50
CA ILE A 75 61.25 -43.53 -39.20
C ILE A 75 61.91 -43.19 -40.53
N PHE A 76 63.19 -43.52 -40.65
CA PHE A 76 63.94 -43.42 -41.89
C PHE A 76 63.90 -44.72 -42.70
N ARG A 77 63.96 -44.64 -44.02
CA ARG A 77 64.00 -45.79 -44.93
C ARG A 77 65.19 -46.70 -44.63
N THR A 78 65.05 -47.99 -44.93
CA THR A 78 66.11 -48.99 -44.73
C THR A 78 67.37 -48.75 -45.58
N ASP A 79 67.24 -48.00 -46.69
CA ASP A 79 68.34 -47.64 -47.61
C ASP A 79 69.01 -46.29 -47.30
N THR A 80 68.67 -45.67 -46.16
CA THR A 80 69.32 -44.44 -45.71
C THR A 80 70.83 -44.66 -45.50
N PRO A 81 71.71 -43.88 -46.16
CA PRO A 81 73.15 -44.04 -46.02
C PRO A 81 73.61 -43.91 -44.56
N SER A 82 74.45 -44.85 -44.09
CA SER A 82 74.89 -44.89 -42.68
C SER A 82 75.68 -43.65 -42.23
N GLY A 83 76.29 -42.91 -43.16
CA GLY A 83 76.96 -41.64 -42.88
C GLY A 83 76.01 -40.46 -42.70
N LEU A 84 74.76 -40.57 -43.16
CA LEU A 84 73.70 -39.56 -43.03
C LEU A 84 72.74 -39.86 -41.87
N LEU A 85 72.76 -41.06 -41.30
CA LEU A 85 71.92 -41.40 -40.16
C LEU A 85 72.29 -40.56 -38.93
N PRO A 86 71.30 -39.97 -38.23
CA PRO A 86 71.52 -39.29 -36.97
C PRO A 86 72.18 -40.18 -35.92
N ARG A 87 72.96 -39.57 -35.04
CA ARG A 87 73.61 -40.22 -33.90
C ARG A 87 72.97 -39.77 -32.60
N LYS A 88 73.12 -40.59 -31.56
CA LYS A 88 72.72 -40.21 -30.20
C LYS A 88 73.34 -38.87 -29.80
N LYS A 89 72.52 -37.96 -29.26
CA LYS A 89 72.79 -36.55 -28.92
C LYS A 89 72.85 -35.58 -30.11
N ASP A 90 72.66 -36.03 -31.35
CA ASP A 90 72.51 -35.09 -32.46
C ASP A 90 71.22 -34.30 -32.30
N LYS A 91 71.27 -33.01 -32.62
CA LYS A 91 70.12 -32.10 -32.61
C LYS A 91 69.59 -31.99 -34.02
N LEU A 92 68.42 -32.56 -34.27
CA LEU A 92 67.75 -32.54 -35.56
C LEU A 92 66.83 -31.33 -35.64
N VAL A 93 66.84 -30.62 -36.77
CA VAL A 93 65.94 -29.49 -37.03
C VAL A 93 65.36 -29.51 -38.43
N TYR A 94 64.09 -29.15 -38.55
CA TYR A 94 63.40 -28.94 -39.81
C TYR A 94 62.41 -27.78 -39.67
N LEU A 95 62.60 -26.71 -40.45
CA LEU A 95 61.81 -25.49 -40.33
C LEU A 95 60.70 -25.37 -41.38
N ARG A 96 60.77 -26.18 -42.45
CA ARG A 96 59.77 -26.19 -43.51
C ARG A 96 58.50 -26.89 -43.05
N GLN A 97 57.36 -26.40 -43.51
CA GLN A 97 56.07 -27.03 -43.31
C GLN A 97 55.74 -27.88 -44.52
N THR A 98 55.64 -29.20 -44.32
CA THR A 98 55.30 -30.18 -45.37
C THR A 98 54.24 -31.13 -44.85
N ASP A 99 53.60 -31.93 -45.72
CA ASP A 99 52.65 -32.97 -45.27
C ASP A 99 53.28 -33.97 -44.29
N LEU A 100 54.61 -34.16 -44.38
CA LEU A 100 55.42 -35.03 -43.51
C LEU A 100 55.93 -34.32 -42.26
N PHE A 101 56.02 -33.00 -42.23
CA PHE A 101 56.38 -32.25 -41.03
C PHE A 101 55.56 -30.95 -40.99
N PRO A 102 54.25 -31.03 -40.69
CA PRO A 102 53.39 -29.87 -40.95
C PRO A 102 53.54 -28.74 -39.90
N ALA A 103 54.28 -29.00 -38.82
CA ALA A 103 54.75 -28.00 -37.85
C ALA A 103 56.29 -27.96 -37.74
N GLY A 104 57.03 -28.47 -38.73
CA GLY A 104 58.49 -28.66 -38.60
C GLY A 104 58.88 -29.74 -37.59
N PHE A 105 60.18 -29.84 -37.27
CA PHE A 105 60.73 -30.80 -36.31
C PHE A 105 61.91 -30.22 -35.54
N ALA A 106 62.00 -30.48 -34.24
CA ALA A 106 63.17 -30.16 -33.41
C ALA A 106 63.33 -31.18 -32.28
N GLY A 107 64.39 -31.98 -32.31
CA GLY A 107 64.59 -33.03 -31.31
C GLY A 107 66.05 -33.39 -31.12
N GLU A 108 66.39 -33.81 -29.91
CA GLU A 108 67.69 -34.42 -29.59
C GLU A 108 67.55 -35.94 -29.61
N VAL A 109 68.39 -36.62 -30.39
CA VAL A 109 68.32 -38.08 -30.56
C VAL A 109 68.69 -38.80 -29.26
N VAL A 110 67.74 -39.57 -28.73
CA VAL A 110 67.92 -40.43 -27.55
C VAL A 110 68.43 -41.80 -27.97
N GLU A 111 67.82 -42.38 -29.01
CA GLU A 111 68.11 -43.73 -29.49
C GLU A 111 67.86 -43.88 -31.00
N VAL A 112 68.62 -44.78 -31.64
CA VAL A 112 68.41 -45.19 -33.03
C VAL A 112 68.34 -46.71 -33.08
N VAL A 113 67.16 -47.24 -33.39
CA VAL A 113 66.86 -48.67 -33.45
C VAL A 113 66.62 -49.06 -34.91
N LYS A 114 67.29 -50.11 -35.36
CA LYS A 114 67.01 -50.70 -36.68
C LYS A 114 65.84 -51.67 -36.56
N GLU A 115 64.78 -51.42 -37.31
CA GLU A 115 63.57 -52.24 -37.38
C GLU A 115 63.35 -52.77 -38.80
N ASN A 116 62.39 -53.70 -38.97
CA ASN A 116 62.06 -54.26 -40.29
C ASN A 116 61.49 -53.21 -41.27
N SER A 117 60.89 -52.14 -40.75
CA SER A 117 60.29 -51.03 -41.50
C SER A 117 61.26 -49.89 -41.82
N GLY A 118 62.46 -49.85 -41.21
CA GLY A 118 63.36 -48.70 -41.30
C GLY A 118 64.32 -48.54 -40.12
N TYR A 119 64.93 -47.36 -40.01
CA TYR A 119 65.63 -46.92 -38.80
C TYR A 119 64.70 -46.03 -38.00
N LYS A 120 64.27 -46.50 -36.83
CA LYS A 120 63.48 -45.73 -35.86
C LYS A 120 64.43 -44.87 -35.03
N VAL A 121 64.25 -43.56 -35.08
CA VAL A 121 65.04 -42.57 -34.35
C VAL A 121 64.13 -41.94 -33.30
N ASP A 122 64.35 -42.28 -32.03
CA ASP A 122 63.61 -41.73 -30.90
C ASP A 122 64.36 -40.50 -30.37
N CYS A 123 63.65 -39.38 -30.23
CA CYS A 123 64.18 -38.11 -29.76
C CYS A 123 63.51 -37.66 -28.45
N THR A 124 64.16 -36.71 -27.78
CA THR A 124 63.58 -35.87 -26.72
C THR A 124 63.45 -34.43 -27.24
N LEU A 125 62.65 -33.61 -26.56
CA LEU A 125 62.51 -32.19 -26.90
C LEU A 125 63.86 -31.45 -26.77
N ALA A 126 64.30 -30.78 -27.83
CA ALA A 126 65.50 -29.95 -27.81
C ALA A 126 65.16 -28.48 -27.50
N SER A 127 66.03 -27.79 -26.74
CA SER A 127 65.87 -26.35 -26.52
C SER A 127 66.15 -25.55 -27.81
N LEU A 128 65.40 -24.47 -28.07
CA LEU A 128 65.64 -23.62 -29.24
C LEU A 128 66.99 -22.89 -29.16
N SER A 129 67.47 -22.55 -27.96
CA SER A 129 68.81 -21.97 -27.75
C SER A 129 69.94 -22.96 -28.04
N ASP A 130 69.63 -24.25 -28.01
CA ASP A 130 70.53 -25.35 -28.34
C ASP A 130 70.64 -25.60 -29.84
N ILE A 131 69.70 -25.06 -30.62
CA ILE A 131 69.61 -25.16 -32.09
C ILE A 131 70.06 -23.87 -32.76
N PHE A 132 69.70 -22.71 -32.22
CA PHE A 132 69.96 -21.40 -32.82
C PHE A 132 70.87 -20.51 -31.99
N VAL A 133 71.82 -19.87 -32.66
CA VAL A 133 72.49 -18.67 -32.13
C VAL A 133 71.63 -17.45 -32.42
N ARG A 134 71.05 -17.37 -33.63
CA ARG A 134 70.19 -16.26 -34.05
C ARG A 134 69.05 -16.75 -34.93
N TYR A 135 67.84 -16.38 -34.59
CA TYR A 135 66.65 -16.75 -35.34
C TYR A 135 65.56 -15.71 -35.16
N TYR A 136 64.94 -15.26 -36.25
CA TYR A 136 63.81 -14.33 -36.22
C TYR A 136 62.69 -14.89 -37.07
N SER A 137 61.50 -14.94 -36.50
CA SER A 137 60.29 -15.31 -37.23
C SER A 137 59.09 -14.50 -36.78
N THR A 138 58.37 -13.96 -37.76
CA THR A 138 57.10 -13.26 -37.64
C THR A 138 56.14 -13.88 -38.66
N SER A 139 54.84 -13.92 -38.35
CA SER A 139 53.80 -14.50 -39.22
C SER A 139 54.04 -14.21 -40.72
N ASN A 140 54.18 -15.26 -41.54
CA ASN A 140 54.32 -15.21 -43.01
C ASN A 140 53.27 -16.13 -43.64
N ASP A 141 52.90 -15.81 -44.88
CA ASP A 141 51.82 -16.43 -45.63
C ASP A 141 52.04 -17.93 -45.89
N ASN A 142 50.96 -18.70 -45.68
CA ASN A 142 50.80 -20.16 -45.85
C ASN A 142 51.09 -21.01 -44.61
N VAL A 143 50.04 -21.29 -43.84
CA VAL A 143 49.96 -22.41 -42.90
C VAL A 143 48.78 -23.31 -43.34
N GLN A 144 48.96 -24.63 -43.36
CA GLN A 144 47.83 -25.53 -43.59
C GLN A 144 47.00 -25.69 -42.31
N THR A 145 45.70 -25.40 -42.36
CA THR A 145 44.74 -25.64 -41.27
C THR A 145 43.70 -26.68 -41.69
N ARG A 146 43.09 -27.40 -40.72
CA ARG A 146 42.22 -28.59 -40.98
C ARG A 146 40.73 -28.40 -40.63
N ALA A 147 40.26 -27.17 -40.40
CA ALA A 147 38.87 -26.90 -40.01
C ALA A 147 38.22 -25.78 -40.85
N ILE A 148 38.91 -24.65 -41.05
CA ILE A 148 38.57 -23.57 -41.99
C ILE A 148 39.90 -22.93 -42.42
N ASN A 149 40.11 -22.70 -43.73
CA ASN A 149 41.31 -22.00 -44.21
C ASN A 149 41.26 -20.54 -43.75
N PRO A 150 42.24 -20.04 -42.98
CA PRO A 150 42.27 -18.63 -42.59
C PRO A 150 42.50 -17.75 -43.82
N ILE A 151 42.05 -16.50 -43.71
CA ILE A 151 42.43 -15.42 -44.61
C ILE A 151 43.76 -14.87 -44.09
N TYR A 152 44.79 -14.85 -44.92
CA TYR A 152 46.10 -14.29 -44.59
C TYR A 152 46.16 -12.82 -45.02
N GLY A 153 46.60 -11.95 -44.12
CA GLY A 153 46.95 -10.55 -44.43
C GLY A 153 48.21 -10.16 -43.65
N HIS A 154 49.12 -9.38 -44.26
CA HIS A 154 50.36 -8.77 -43.69
C HIS A 154 50.93 -9.40 -42.39
N GLY A 155 51.09 -10.73 -42.35
CA GLY A 155 51.59 -11.45 -41.19
C GLY A 155 50.62 -11.57 -40.01
N GLU A 156 49.36 -11.93 -40.26
CA GLU A 156 48.35 -12.38 -39.30
C GLU A 156 47.50 -13.50 -39.91
N ALA A 157 47.02 -14.43 -39.07
CA ALA A 157 46.03 -15.44 -39.46
C ALA A 157 44.64 -14.98 -39.00
N ILE A 158 43.69 -14.83 -39.93
CA ILE A 158 42.31 -14.40 -39.64
C ILE A 158 41.35 -15.55 -39.91
N TRP A 159 40.62 -15.97 -38.89
CA TRP A 159 39.48 -16.88 -39.03
C TRP A 159 38.19 -16.07 -38.94
N GLU A 160 37.35 -16.18 -39.98
CA GLU A 160 36.03 -15.57 -40.03
C GLU A 160 35.03 -16.66 -40.42
N ALA A 161 34.02 -16.87 -39.58
CA ALA A 161 32.92 -17.78 -39.86
C ALA A 161 31.60 -17.03 -39.62
N LYS A 162 30.59 -17.31 -40.45
CA LYS A 162 29.26 -16.71 -40.33
C LYS A 162 28.25 -17.80 -39.99
N ASP A 163 27.29 -17.45 -39.15
CA ASP A 163 26.06 -18.22 -38.89
C ASP A 163 26.31 -19.64 -38.37
N LEU A 164 27.15 -19.74 -37.34
CA LEU A 164 27.50 -21.00 -36.74
C LEU A 164 26.52 -21.36 -35.61
N THR A 165 25.51 -22.17 -35.91
CA THR A 165 24.50 -22.62 -34.92
C THR A 165 24.84 -23.99 -34.34
N TYR A 166 24.89 -24.09 -33.02
CA TYR A 166 25.03 -25.33 -32.26
C TYR A 166 23.68 -25.69 -31.62
N PRO A 167 23.00 -26.78 -32.06
CA PRO A 167 21.79 -27.25 -31.42
C PRO A 167 22.15 -27.90 -30.07
N LEU A 168 21.62 -27.37 -28.98
CA LEU A 168 21.85 -27.87 -27.63
C LEU A 168 20.71 -28.77 -27.14
N THR A 169 19.55 -28.77 -27.79
CA THR A 169 18.37 -29.53 -27.36
C THR A 169 18.70 -31.00 -27.07
N ASP A 170 19.21 -31.74 -28.05
CA ASP A 170 19.55 -33.17 -27.90
C ASP A 170 20.68 -33.42 -26.88
N GLU A 171 21.59 -32.46 -26.71
CA GLU A 171 22.72 -32.56 -25.78
C GLU A 171 22.29 -32.32 -24.32
N LEU A 172 21.24 -31.51 -24.12
CA LEU A 172 20.70 -31.16 -22.80
C LEU A 172 19.63 -32.15 -22.33
N LEU A 173 18.88 -32.78 -23.24
CA LEU A 173 17.83 -33.75 -22.91
C LEU A 173 18.22 -34.79 -21.83
N PRO A 174 19.43 -35.40 -21.83
CA PRO A 174 19.82 -36.37 -20.80
C PRO A 174 19.98 -35.80 -19.39
N PHE A 175 20.10 -34.47 -19.27
CA PHE A 175 20.29 -33.74 -18.03
C PHE A 175 19.00 -33.09 -17.52
N ILE A 176 17.90 -33.22 -18.27
CA ILE A 176 16.57 -32.76 -17.91
C ILE A 176 15.86 -33.91 -17.21
N SER A 177 15.39 -33.69 -15.99
CA SER A 177 14.41 -34.59 -15.36
C SER A 177 13.02 -34.02 -15.60
N GLU A 178 12.24 -34.68 -16.46
CA GLU A 178 10.82 -34.37 -16.64
C GLU A 178 10.06 -34.79 -15.38
N GLU A 179 9.60 -33.81 -14.60
CA GLU A 179 8.38 -33.97 -13.80
C GLU A 179 7.23 -33.38 -14.64
N SER A 180 6.85 -34.04 -15.73
CA SER A 180 5.65 -33.67 -16.47
C SER A 180 4.42 -34.08 -15.66
N ASP A 181 4.05 -33.30 -14.66
CA ASP A 181 2.66 -33.27 -14.23
C ASP A 181 1.91 -32.39 -15.25
N ASP A 182 0.70 -32.78 -15.67
CA ASP A 182 -0.20 -32.01 -16.57
C ASP A 182 -0.63 -30.62 -15.99
N ASP A 183 0.09 -30.14 -14.98
CA ASP A 183 -0.17 -28.96 -14.15
C ASP A 183 0.89 -27.85 -14.36
N ASP A 184 1.68 -27.81 -15.43
CA ASP A 184 2.59 -26.68 -15.71
C ASP A 184 1.84 -25.39 -16.08
N ALA A 185 2.30 -24.24 -15.56
CA ALA A 185 1.67 -22.93 -15.81
C ALA A 185 2.04 -22.31 -17.17
N PHE A 186 3.09 -22.81 -17.81
CA PHE A 186 3.65 -22.27 -19.04
C PHE A 186 4.08 -23.45 -19.93
N SER A 187 3.42 -23.65 -21.07
CA SER A 187 3.68 -24.78 -21.96
C SER A 187 4.66 -24.38 -23.06
N VAL A 188 5.89 -24.86 -22.97
CA VAL A 188 6.93 -24.65 -23.98
C VAL A 188 7.60 -25.98 -24.31
N ASP A 189 7.82 -26.20 -25.61
CA ASP A 189 8.63 -27.31 -26.08
C ASP A 189 10.10 -27.04 -25.73
N ASN A 190 10.83 -28.07 -25.32
CA ASN A 190 12.26 -27.96 -25.08
C ASN A 190 12.99 -27.67 -26.40
N ASP A 191 13.57 -26.48 -26.53
CA ASP A 191 14.40 -26.08 -27.66
C ASP A 191 15.53 -25.16 -27.20
N ALA A 192 16.77 -25.55 -27.46
CA ALA A 192 17.95 -24.78 -27.07
C ALA A 192 18.96 -24.72 -28.21
N SER A 193 19.42 -23.53 -28.54
CA SER A 193 20.45 -23.32 -29.55
C SER A 193 21.32 -22.10 -29.25
N ILE A 194 22.60 -22.17 -29.61
CA ILE A 194 23.48 -21.00 -29.60
C ILE A 194 24.05 -20.80 -31.00
N SER A 195 23.90 -19.60 -31.54
CA SER A 195 24.48 -19.17 -32.80
C SER A 195 25.62 -18.18 -32.57
N LEU A 196 26.71 -18.34 -33.33
CA LEU A 196 27.94 -17.56 -33.19
C LEU A 196 28.43 -17.09 -34.57
N SER A 197 28.84 -15.83 -34.67
CA SER A 197 29.62 -15.31 -35.82
C SER A 197 30.95 -14.76 -35.32
N PRO A 198 32.00 -15.59 -35.29
CA PRO A 198 33.31 -15.21 -34.79
C PRO A 198 34.21 -14.68 -35.92
N LYS A 199 34.98 -13.65 -35.59
CA LYS A 199 36.12 -13.16 -36.37
C LYS A 199 37.32 -12.97 -35.46
N VAL A 200 38.35 -13.79 -35.62
CA VAL A 200 39.53 -13.79 -34.76
C VAL A 200 40.79 -13.62 -35.59
N SER A 201 41.64 -12.66 -35.23
CA SER A 201 43.00 -12.53 -35.74
C SER A 201 44.01 -13.05 -34.70
N LEU A 202 45.07 -13.69 -35.18
CA LEU A 202 46.15 -14.22 -34.39
C LEU A 202 47.49 -13.88 -35.02
N ARG A 203 48.43 -13.45 -34.19
CA ARG A 203 49.81 -13.12 -34.56
C ARG A 203 50.79 -13.83 -33.65
N GLY A 204 51.84 -14.41 -34.24
CA GLY A 204 52.89 -15.11 -33.50
C GLY A 204 54.27 -14.62 -33.94
N THR A 205 55.16 -14.41 -32.96
CA THR A 205 56.57 -14.02 -33.17
C THR A 205 57.48 -14.87 -32.30
N LEU A 206 58.58 -15.36 -32.89
CA LEU A 206 59.65 -16.07 -32.19
C LEU A 206 60.98 -15.39 -32.52
N ILE A 207 61.72 -15.03 -31.49
CA ILE A 207 63.08 -14.51 -31.60
C ILE A 207 64.00 -15.36 -30.73
N VAL A 208 65.10 -15.85 -31.28
CA VAL A 208 66.17 -16.48 -30.52
C VAL A 208 67.44 -15.69 -30.77
N THR A 209 67.99 -15.05 -29.73
CA THR A 209 69.26 -14.32 -29.83
C THR A 209 70.05 -14.42 -28.52
N PRO A 210 71.37 -14.14 -28.54
CA PRO A 210 72.13 -14.06 -27.29
C PRO A 210 71.64 -12.93 -26.38
N GLU A 211 71.02 -11.88 -26.91
CA GLU A 211 70.52 -10.73 -26.15
C GLU A 211 69.16 -11.04 -25.51
N GLU A 212 68.24 -11.62 -26.28
CA GLU A 212 66.84 -11.85 -25.88
C GLU A 212 66.58 -13.24 -25.31
N GLY A 213 67.53 -14.17 -25.42
CA GLY A 213 67.28 -15.59 -25.15
C GLY A 213 66.30 -16.16 -26.17
N THR A 214 65.36 -16.99 -25.74
CA THR A 214 64.19 -17.39 -26.53
C THR A 214 63.01 -16.52 -26.13
N TYR A 215 62.57 -15.65 -27.04
CA TYR A 215 61.43 -14.74 -26.88
C TYR A 215 60.27 -15.19 -27.77
N VAL A 216 59.09 -15.34 -27.16
CA VAL A 216 57.85 -15.71 -27.83
C VAL A 216 56.80 -14.64 -27.55
N CYS A 217 56.18 -14.12 -28.59
CA CYS A 217 55.06 -13.19 -28.50
C CYS A 217 53.86 -13.75 -29.27
N VAL A 218 52.71 -13.81 -28.63
CA VAL A 218 51.43 -14.19 -29.25
C VAL A 218 50.40 -13.14 -28.90
N SER A 219 49.73 -12.60 -29.91
CA SER A 219 48.62 -11.67 -29.72
C SER A 219 47.40 -12.11 -30.51
N SER A 220 46.22 -11.89 -29.95
CA SER A 220 44.95 -12.18 -30.62
C SER A 220 43.93 -11.09 -30.36
N ASN A 221 43.15 -10.75 -31.39
CA ASN A 221 41.97 -9.90 -31.29
C ASN A 221 40.77 -10.64 -31.90
N GLY A 222 39.62 -10.56 -31.24
CA GLY A 222 38.41 -11.26 -31.66
C GLY A 222 37.17 -10.37 -31.60
N THR A 223 36.20 -10.63 -32.46
CA THR A 223 34.82 -10.13 -32.37
C THR A 223 33.85 -11.28 -32.55
N PHE A 224 32.82 -11.33 -31.73
CA PHE A 224 31.86 -12.42 -31.63
C PHE A 224 30.45 -11.83 -31.55
N ASP A 225 29.62 -12.10 -32.55
CA ASP A 225 28.18 -11.87 -32.48
C ASP A 225 27.51 -13.19 -32.04
N VAL A 226 26.83 -13.18 -30.90
CA VAL A 226 26.26 -14.37 -30.24
C VAL A 226 24.75 -14.21 -30.12
N THR A 227 24.00 -15.24 -30.50
CA THR A 227 22.56 -15.34 -30.24
C THR A 227 22.27 -16.66 -29.55
N SER A 228 21.74 -16.61 -28.34
CA SER A 228 21.38 -17.77 -27.53
C SER A 228 19.87 -17.86 -27.40
N ASN A 229 19.27 -18.98 -27.78
CA ASN A 229 17.87 -19.31 -27.57
C ASN A 229 17.78 -20.47 -26.57
N PHE A 230 16.96 -20.30 -25.54
CA PHE A 230 16.75 -21.26 -24.48
C PHE A 230 15.26 -21.31 -24.12
N SER A 231 14.59 -22.34 -24.61
CA SER A 231 13.24 -22.73 -24.23
C SER A 231 13.34 -24.04 -23.46
N LEU A 232 12.99 -24.02 -22.17
CA LEU A 232 13.16 -25.16 -21.28
C LEU A 232 11.94 -25.31 -20.37
N ASN A 233 11.46 -26.55 -20.26
CA ASN A 233 10.46 -26.98 -19.29
C ASN A 233 11.00 -28.16 -18.46
N GLY A 234 11.04 -27.98 -17.14
CA GLY A 234 11.49 -28.97 -16.16
C GLY A 234 12.76 -28.58 -15.40
N SER A 235 13.38 -29.55 -14.73
CA SER A 235 14.62 -29.34 -13.98
C SER A 235 15.85 -29.70 -14.80
N LEU A 236 16.77 -28.75 -14.93
CA LEU A 236 18.06 -28.91 -15.61
C LEU A 236 19.21 -28.85 -14.60
N LYS A 237 20.06 -29.89 -14.62
CA LYS A 237 21.34 -29.88 -13.89
C LYS A 237 22.49 -30.30 -14.80
N VAL A 238 23.28 -29.32 -15.24
CA VAL A 238 24.35 -29.54 -16.23
C VAL A 238 25.54 -28.64 -15.95
N ASP A 239 26.75 -29.15 -16.17
CA ASP A 239 28.00 -28.39 -16.26
C ASP A 239 28.77 -28.99 -17.46
N LYS A 240 28.68 -28.32 -18.61
CA LYS A 240 29.21 -28.82 -19.88
C LYS A 240 29.71 -27.70 -20.78
N VAL A 241 30.70 -28.08 -21.60
CA VAL A 241 31.34 -27.23 -22.61
C VAL A 241 31.35 -28.00 -23.93
N TRP A 242 30.98 -27.31 -25.02
CA TRP A 242 30.98 -27.88 -26.36
C TRP A 242 31.84 -27.02 -27.29
N ARG A 243 32.75 -27.68 -28.02
CA ARG A 243 33.63 -27.01 -28.97
C ARG A 243 32.87 -26.68 -30.24
N PHE A 244 32.99 -25.44 -30.69
CA PHE A 244 32.42 -25.03 -31.96
C PHE A 244 33.04 -25.82 -33.13
N THR A 245 34.34 -26.09 -33.04
CA THR A 245 35.14 -26.74 -34.08
C THR A 245 35.06 -28.27 -34.07
N GLY A 246 34.18 -28.84 -33.25
CA GLY A 246 34.08 -30.29 -33.03
C GLY A 246 35.34 -30.86 -32.37
N LYS A 247 35.96 -31.89 -32.97
CA LYS A 247 37.16 -32.54 -32.41
C LYS A 247 38.48 -31.81 -32.69
N LYS A 248 38.49 -30.69 -33.44
CA LYS A 248 39.72 -30.05 -33.97
C LYS A 248 39.71 -28.53 -33.79
N ARG A 249 40.58 -27.97 -32.95
CA ARG A 249 40.72 -26.52 -32.71
C ARG A 249 41.27 -25.73 -33.91
N TRP A 250 41.06 -24.41 -33.92
CA TRP A 250 41.77 -23.51 -34.84
C TRP A 250 43.20 -23.31 -34.34
N GLN A 251 44.17 -23.47 -35.22
CA GLN A 251 45.56 -23.32 -34.87
C GLN A 251 46.35 -22.82 -36.07
N ALA A 252 47.38 -22.03 -35.79
CA ALA A 252 48.40 -21.65 -36.75
C ALA A 252 49.77 -21.98 -36.17
N CYS A 253 50.60 -22.63 -36.97
CA CYS A 253 52.01 -22.77 -36.68
C CYS A 253 52.64 -21.38 -36.60
N ILE A 254 53.45 -21.13 -35.58
CA ILE A 254 54.31 -19.95 -35.58
C ILE A 254 55.30 -20.19 -36.74
N PRO A 255 55.41 -19.29 -37.74
CA PRO A 255 56.10 -19.63 -38.97
C PRO A 255 57.54 -20.05 -38.72
N ASN A 256 58.00 -21.02 -39.51
CA ASN A 256 59.36 -21.55 -39.44
C ASN A 256 59.77 -22.05 -38.02
N CYS A 257 58.84 -22.12 -37.05
CA CYS A 257 59.10 -22.63 -35.70
C CYS A 257 58.72 -24.11 -35.65
N PRO A 258 59.68 -25.01 -35.38
CA PRO A 258 59.39 -26.42 -35.21
C PRO A 258 58.59 -26.64 -33.91
N LEU A 259 57.53 -27.45 -33.97
CA LEU A 259 56.70 -27.93 -32.85
C LEU A 259 55.78 -26.92 -32.16
N LEU A 260 55.98 -25.60 -32.30
CA LEU A 260 55.18 -24.59 -31.59
C LEU A 260 54.01 -24.08 -32.44
N VAL A 261 52.79 -24.27 -31.94
CA VAL A 261 51.57 -23.72 -32.56
C VAL A 261 50.88 -22.77 -31.60
N ALA A 262 50.38 -21.66 -32.14
CA ALA A 262 49.41 -20.84 -31.45
C ALA A 262 48.01 -21.36 -31.82
N PHE A 263 47.13 -21.46 -30.85
CA PHE A 263 45.79 -21.98 -31.07
C PHE A 263 44.72 -21.09 -30.45
N VAL A 264 43.52 -21.20 -31.02
CA VAL A 264 42.28 -20.60 -30.58
C VAL A 264 41.20 -21.67 -30.68
N ASP A 265 40.51 -21.94 -29.58
CA ASP A 265 39.41 -22.89 -29.51
C ASP A 265 38.17 -22.18 -28.95
N PRO A 266 37.30 -21.64 -29.83
CA PRO A 266 36.04 -21.09 -29.40
C PRO A 266 35.01 -22.21 -29.17
N GLY A 267 34.12 -21.99 -28.22
CA GLY A 267 33.01 -22.90 -27.98
C GLY A 267 31.92 -22.27 -27.15
N VAL A 268 30.97 -23.09 -26.76
CA VAL A 268 29.82 -22.71 -25.93
C VAL A 268 29.89 -23.46 -24.61
N PHE A 269 29.36 -22.85 -23.56
CA PHE A 269 29.24 -23.49 -22.25
C PHE A 269 27.84 -23.27 -21.68
N VAL A 270 27.40 -24.25 -20.90
CA VAL A 270 26.19 -24.18 -20.09
C VAL A 270 26.52 -24.81 -18.73
N ASP A 271 26.35 -24.00 -17.69
CA ASP A 271 26.37 -24.40 -16.29
C ASP A 271 25.03 -23.97 -15.68
N ALA A 272 24.23 -24.94 -15.28
CA ALA A 272 22.87 -24.70 -14.82
C ALA A 272 22.50 -25.64 -13.68
N SER A 273 21.83 -25.08 -12.69
CA SER A 273 21.14 -25.82 -11.63
C SER A 273 19.82 -25.10 -11.35
N LEU A 274 18.81 -25.40 -12.15
CA LEU A 274 17.53 -24.71 -12.12
C LEU A 274 16.36 -25.65 -12.38
N SER A 275 15.20 -25.27 -11.86
CA SER A 275 13.91 -25.71 -12.36
C SER A 275 13.23 -24.53 -13.03
N ALA A 276 12.81 -24.70 -14.27
CA ALA A 276 12.24 -23.62 -15.03
C ALA A 276 11.17 -24.08 -16.00
N SER A 277 10.26 -23.14 -16.25
CA SER A 277 9.46 -23.10 -17.45
C SER A 277 9.68 -21.72 -18.07
N VAL A 278 10.61 -21.65 -19.03
CA VAL A 278 11.16 -20.39 -19.55
C VAL A 278 11.34 -20.46 -21.07
N ASP A 279 11.13 -19.32 -21.72
CA ASP A 279 11.50 -19.05 -23.10
C ASP A 279 12.34 -17.77 -23.16
N ALA A 280 13.58 -17.87 -23.62
CA ALA A 280 14.54 -16.79 -23.58
C ALA A 280 15.39 -16.72 -24.85
N THR A 281 15.47 -15.53 -25.45
CA THR A 281 16.40 -15.19 -26.53
C THR A 281 17.34 -14.08 -26.06
N VAL A 282 18.64 -14.28 -26.19
CA VAL A 282 19.67 -13.30 -25.85
C VAL A 282 20.59 -13.07 -27.03
N ASN A 283 20.81 -11.81 -27.40
CA ASN A 283 21.80 -11.40 -28.38
C ASN A 283 22.92 -10.61 -27.72
N GLN A 284 24.17 -10.95 -28.00
CA GLN A 284 25.36 -10.28 -27.46
C GLN A 284 26.37 -10.03 -28.56
N LYS A 285 27.04 -8.87 -28.48
CA LYS A 285 28.22 -8.56 -29.28
C LYS A 285 29.42 -8.38 -28.38
N VAL A 286 30.43 -9.22 -28.55
CA VAL A 286 31.62 -9.24 -27.68
C VAL A 286 32.89 -9.08 -28.50
N SER A 287 33.86 -8.34 -27.97
CA SER A 287 35.23 -8.29 -28.49
C SER A 287 36.21 -8.88 -27.48
N SER A 288 37.25 -9.56 -27.96
CA SER A 288 38.34 -10.09 -27.13
C SER A 288 39.70 -9.52 -27.54
N ALA A 289 40.61 -9.40 -26.58
CA ALA A 289 42.01 -9.05 -26.82
C ALA A 289 42.94 -9.83 -25.88
N PHE A 290 44.08 -10.27 -26.40
CA PHE A 290 45.09 -11.03 -25.67
C PHE A 290 46.50 -10.71 -26.16
N LEU A 291 47.46 -10.63 -25.23
CA LEU A 291 48.88 -10.47 -25.53
C LEU A 291 49.74 -11.24 -24.52
N LEU A 292 50.42 -12.26 -24.99
CA LEU A 292 51.38 -13.04 -24.23
C LEU A 292 52.80 -12.77 -24.74
N ASN A 293 53.67 -12.28 -23.87
CA ASN A 293 55.10 -12.15 -24.07
C ASN A 293 55.84 -13.05 -23.07
N MET A 294 56.72 -13.90 -23.60
CA MET A 294 57.56 -14.82 -22.82
C MET A 294 59.00 -14.65 -23.27
N SER A 295 59.95 -14.62 -22.34
CA SER A 295 61.38 -14.64 -22.66
C SER A 295 62.16 -15.47 -21.63
N THR A 296 63.16 -16.21 -22.09
CA THR A 296 64.11 -16.90 -21.19
C THR A 296 65.14 -15.96 -20.56
N LYS A 297 65.16 -14.67 -20.94
CA LYS A 297 65.98 -13.62 -20.32
C LYS A 297 65.09 -12.51 -19.79
N ARG A 298 65.40 -12.00 -18.59
CA ARG A 298 64.57 -10.99 -17.92
C ARG A 298 64.60 -9.68 -18.71
N ARG A 299 63.44 -9.21 -19.15
CA ARG A 299 63.21 -7.84 -19.63
C ARG A 299 62.42 -7.09 -18.57
N GLU A 300 62.84 -5.89 -18.21
CA GLU A 300 62.20 -5.11 -17.13
C GLU A 300 60.84 -4.50 -17.53
N ASN A 301 60.47 -4.53 -18.83
CA ASN A 301 59.29 -3.82 -19.36
C ASN A 301 58.35 -4.67 -20.25
N LEU A 302 58.42 -6.00 -20.21
CA LEU A 302 57.44 -6.83 -20.94
C LEU A 302 56.06 -6.70 -20.27
N ARG A 303 55.06 -6.24 -21.03
CA ARG A 303 53.68 -6.20 -20.58
C ARG A 303 52.92 -7.36 -21.21
N ASN A 304 52.28 -8.18 -20.38
CA ASN A 304 51.29 -9.15 -20.84
C ASN A 304 49.91 -8.55 -20.66
N GLN A 305 49.05 -8.73 -21.66
CA GLN A 305 47.62 -8.44 -21.53
C GLN A 305 46.91 -9.78 -21.32
N PRO A 306 46.26 -9.99 -20.16
CA PRO A 306 45.44 -11.18 -19.97
C PRO A 306 44.35 -11.22 -21.03
N LEU A 307 43.77 -12.41 -21.25
CA LEU A 307 42.63 -12.52 -22.16
C LEU A 307 41.48 -11.68 -21.58
N THR A 308 41.15 -10.59 -22.27
CA THR A 308 40.09 -9.68 -21.89
C THR A 308 38.95 -9.78 -22.88
N PHE A 309 37.72 -9.73 -22.37
CA PHE A 309 36.53 -9.57 -23.17
C PHE A 309 35.85 -8.25 -22.85
N LYS A 310 35.21 -7.66 -23.86
CA LYS A 310 34.42 -6.46 -23.75
C LYS A 310 33.13 -6.64 -24.51
N VAL A 311 32.00 -6.60 -23.79
CA VAL A 311 30.67 -6.53 -24.38
C VAL A 311 30.48 -5.15 -25.00
N GLN A 312 29.98 -5.12 -26.23
CA GLN A 312 29.66 -3.92 -26.97
C GLN A 312 28.16 -3.62 -26.89
N GLU A 313 27.34 -4.64 -27.12
CA GLU A 313 25.87 -4.54 -27.15
C GLU A 313 25.25 -5.82 -26.58
N THR A 314 24.09 -5.70 -25.93
CA THR A 314 23.30 -6.85 -25.45
C THR A 314 21.82 -6.52 -25.55
N SER A 315 21.03 -7.45 -26.06
CA SER A 315 19.56 -7.41 -26.00
C SER A 315 19.03 -8.77 -25.57
N PHE A 316 17.89 -8.78 -24.88
CA PHE A 316 17.27 -9.98 -24.35
C PHE A 316 15.75 -9.88 -24.47
N ASP A 317 15.12 -11.02 -24.69
CA ASP A 317 13.67 -11.24 -24.62
C ASP A 317 13.47 -12.50 -23.78
N VAL A 318 12.78 -12.38 -22.65
CA VAL A 318 12.67 -13.46 -21.64
C VAL A 318 11.24 -13.50 -21.10
N GLY A 319 10.65 -14.68 -21.10
CA GLY A 319 9.35 -14.96 -20.48
C GLY A 319 9.38 -16.30 -19.73
N GLY A 320 8.60 -16.40 -18.65
CA GLY A 320 8.44 -17.64 -17.88
C GLY A 320 8.69 -17.49 -16.38
N SER A 321 9.12 -18.57 -15.73
CA SER A 321 9.49 -18.61 -14.31
C SER A 321 10.69 -19.54 -14.10
N ILE A 322 11.57 -19.18 -13.17
CA ILE A 322 12.84 -19.88 -12.91
C ILE A 322 13.05 -19.94 -11.40
N LYS A 323 13.47 -21.10 -10.91
CA LYS A 323 14.05 -21.28 -9.58
C LYS A 323 15.45 -21.87 -9.71
N GLY A 324 16.46 -21.11 -9.32
CA GLY A 324 17.86 -21.48 -9.45
C GLY A 324 18.61 -20.56 -10.41
N GLU A 325 19.72 -21.06 -10.94
CA GLU A 325 20.69 -20.25 -11.69
C GLU A 325 21.13 -20.93 -13.00
N LEU A 326 21.36 -20.10 -14.02
CA LEU A 326 21.89 -20.45 -15.33
C LEU A 326 23.06 -19.53 -15.69
N ASN A 327 24.22 -20.12 -15.97
CA ASN A 327 25.33 -19.49 -16.65
C ASN A 327 25.44 -20.11 -18.05
N ALA A 328 25.26 -19.29 -19.08
CA ALA A 328 25.37 -19.76 -20.45
C ALA A 328 26.02 -18.72 -21.35
N GLY A 329 26.85 -19.17 -22.28
CA GLY A 329 27.51 -18.25 -23.20
C GLY A 329 28.57 -18.90 -24.05
N VAL A 330 29.55 -18.09 -24.41
CA VAL A 330 30.68 -18.49 -25.25
C VAL A 330 31.97 -18.43 -24.46
N TYR A 331 32.87 -19.33 -24.78
CA TYR A 331 34.23 -19.29 -24.29
C TYR A 331 35.21 -19.23 -25.45
N THR A 332 36.40 -18.70 -25.18
CA THR A 332 37.55 -18.86 -26.05
C THR A 332 38.73 -19.31 -25.21
N GLU A 333 39.30 -20.46 -25.56
CA GLU A 333 40.61 -20.88 -25.08
C GLU A 333 41.66 -20.49 -26.10
N MET A 334 42.73 -19.83 -25.67
CA MET A 334 43.85 -19.49 -26.54
C MET A 334 45.16 -19.71 -25.83
N GLY A 335 46.17 -20.08 -26.60
CA GLY A 335 47.44 -20.41 -26.01
C GLY A 335 48.46 -20.87 -27.01
N ILE A 336 49.50 -21.46 -26.45
CA ILE A 336 50.60 -22.03 -27.18
C ILE A 336 50.67 -23.50 -26.82
N ALA A 337 50.72 -24.35 -27.82
CA ALA A 337 50.90 -25.78 -27.66
C ALA A 337 52.18 -26.22 -28.40
N VAL A 338 52.86 -27.19 -27.81
CA VAL A 338 53.84 -28.03 -28.48
C VAL A 338 53.05 -29.15 -29.14
N ASN A 339 52.74 -28.95 -30.43
CA ASN A 339 51.79 -29.75 -31.17
C ASN A 339 52.48 -30.78 -32.06
N ASP A 340 51.97 -32.00 -32.00
CA ASP A 340 52.10 -33.04 -33.02
C ASP A 340 50.80 -33.14 -33.82
N ILE A 341 50.91 -33.15 -35.13
CA ILE A 341 49.78 -33.00 -36.04
C ILE A 341 49.11 -34.37 -36.24
N GLY A 342 48.14 -34.68 -35.38
CA GLY A 342 47.09 -35.68 -35.66
C GLY A 342 47.35 -37.13 -35.27
N PHE A 343 48.40 -37.44 -34.51
CA PHE A 343 48.72 -38.81 -34.07
C PHE A 343 48.59 -39.04 -32.55
N CYS A 344 48.71 -38.01 -31.72
CA CYS A 344 48.42 -38.07 -30.28
C CYS A 344 46.98 -37.69 -29.93
N LYS A 345 46.44 -38.25 -28.83
CA LYS A 345 45.12 -37.85 -28.28
C LYS A 345 45.14 -36.45 -27.64
N ASN A 346 46.30 -35.99 -27.18
CA ASN A 346 46.52 -34.76 -26.41
C ASN A 346 47.78 -34.01 -26.88
N ASP A 347 47.91 -32.72 -26.52
CA ASP A 347 49.14 -31.93 -26.73
C ASP A 347 50.29 -32.41 -25.85
N ILE A 348 51.52 -32.41 -26.39
CA ILE A 348 52.74 -32.74 -25.61
C ILE A 348 52.89 -31.76 -24.45
N ALA A 349 52.72 -30.47 -24.71
CA ALA A 349 52.60 -29.47 -23.68
C ALA A 349 51.72 -28.32 -24.20
N LYS A 350 50.90 -27.72 -23.33
CA LYS A 350 50.23 -26.46 -23.65
C LYS A 350 50.24 -25.51 -22.46
N LEU A 351 50.33 -24.23 -22.77
CA LEU A 351 50.05 -23.11 -21.86
C LEU A 351 48.90 -22.33 -22.47
N TYR A 352 47.85 -22.09 -21.71
CA TYR A 352 46.65 -21.45 -22.24
C TYR A 352 46.02 -20.49 -21.24
N ALA A 353 45.31 -19.52 -21.80
CA ALA A 353 44.34 -18.70 -21.13
C ALA A 353 42.97 -19.00 -21.76
N ARG A 354 41.98 -19.26 -20.92
CA ARG A 354 40.58 -19.38 -21.31
C ARG A 354 39.84 -18.20 -20.71
N GLY A 355 38.88 -17.68 -21.45
CA GLY A 355 37.90 -16.80 -20.85
C GLY A 355 36.54 -17.03 -21.45
N GLU A 356 35.55 -16.70 -20.64
CA GLU A 356 34.16 -17.04 -20.80
C GLU A 356 33.36 -15.77 -20.61
N VAL A 357 32.35 -15.62 -21.44
CA VAL A 357 31.45 -14.49 -21.40
C VAL A 357 30.06 -14.97 -21.75
N GLY A 358 29.07 -14.48 -21.02
CA GLY A 358 27.72 -14.92 -21.24
C GLY A 358 26.72 -14.20 -20.37
N ILE A 359 25.58 -14.84 -20.23
CA ILE A 359 24.52 -14.43 -19.31
C ILE A 359 24.62 -15.25 -18.04
N HIS A 360 24.41 -14.57 -16.93
CA HIS A 360 23.91 -15.16 -15.70
C HIS A 360 22.42 -14.85 -15.62
N VAL A 361 21.58 -15.85 -15.45
CA VAL A 361 20.14 -15.69 -15.18
C VAL A 361 19.84 -16.39 -13.88
N GLY A 362 19.22 -15.67 -12.95
CA GLY A 362 18.77 -16.18 -11.67
C GLY A 362 17.27 -15.95 -11.49
N GLY A 363 16.65 -16.85 -10.73
CA GLY A 363 15.26 -16.70 -10.32
C GLY A 363 14.98 -17.42 -9.01
N ASP A 364 14.01 -16.91 -8.25
CA ASP A 364 13.67 -17.42 -6.91
C ASP A 364 12.52 -18.43 -6.92
N LEU A 365 11.75 -18.50 -8.01
CA LEU A 365 10.46 -19.18 -8.02
C LEU A 365 10.11 -19.77 -9.39
N GLU A 366 9.82 -21.07 -9.35
CA GLU A 366 9.19 -21.82 -10.42
C GLU A 366 7.70 -21.90 -10.13
N VAL A 367 6.88 -21.55 -11.13
CA VAL A 367 5.44 -21.44 -10.99
C VAL A 367 4.75 -22.63 -11.67
N ASN A 368 3.96 -23.38 -10.91
CA ASN A 368 3.08 -24.42 -11.43
C ASN A 368 1.60 -24.05 -11.31
N SER A 369 0.75 -24.66 -12.13
CA SER A 369 -0.70 -24.38 -12.19
C SER A 369 -1.43 -24.77 -10.91
N LYS A 370 -0.98 -25.79 -10.17
CA LYS A 370 -1.60 -26.19 -8.89
C LYS A 370 -1.48 -25.09 -7.84
N PHE A 371 -0.31 -24.48 -7.73
CA PHE A 371 -0.05 -23.30 -6.89
C PHE A 371 -0.95 -22.13 -7.30
N LEU A 372 -1.13 -21.91 -8.61
CA LEU A 372 -1.98 -20.83 -9.12
C LEU A 372 -3.49 -21.08 -8.96
N LYS A 373 -3.97 -22.32 -9.10
CA LYS A 373 -5.40 -22.69 -8.97
C LYS A 373 -5.96 -22.38 -7.59
N GLU A 374 -5.14 -22.52 -6.54
CA GLU A 374 -5.53 -22.19 -5.16
C GLU A 374 -5.39 -20.68 -4.85
N GLY A 375 -4.65 -19.94 -5.68
CA GLY A 375 -4.29 -18.55 -5.44
C GLY A 375 -5.44 -17.54 -5.47
N ILE A 376 -6.66 -17.95 -5.87
CA ILE A 376 -7.86 -17.11 -5.72
C ILE A 376 -8.49 -17.21 -4.33
N LYS A 377 -8.18 -18.28 -3.57
CA LYS A 377 -8.77 -18.54 -2.25
C LYS A 377 -8.07 -17.79 -1.12
N ASN A 378 -6.82 -17.38 -1.33
CA ASN A 378 -6.01 -16.64 -0.37
C ASN A 378 -5.00 -15.72 -1.09
N THR A 379 -4.23 -14.92 -0.35
CA THR A 379 -3.25 -13.99 -0.93
C THR A 379 -1.84 -14.57 -1.06
N GLU A 380 -1.57 -15.78 -0.57
CA GLU A 380 -0.22 -16.36 -0.45
C GLU A 380 0.47 -16.52 -1.81
N ALA A 381 -0.29 -16.95 -2.83
CA ALA A 381 0.25 -17.12 -4.17
C ALA A 381 0.72 -15.79 -4.77
N TYR A 382 -0.09 -14.73 -4.66
CA TYR A 382 0.28 -13.38 -5.10
C TYR A 382 1.46 -12.82 -4.31
N GLU A 383 1.46 -12.98 -2.98
CA GLU A 383 2.54 -12.48 -2.12
C GLU A 383 3.88 -13.13 -2.49
N THR A 384 3.88 -14.41 -2.83
CA THR A 384 5.08 -15.11 -3.27
C THR A 384 5.52 -14.58 -4.63
N LEU A 385 4.61 -14.45 -5.60
CA LEU A 385 4.92 -13.96 -6.95
C LEU A 385 5.44 -12.51 -6.97
N ARG A 386 4.83 -11.60 -6.19
CA ARG A 386 5.26 -10.18 -6.19
C ARG A 386 6.64 -9.99 -5.55
N ASN A 387 7.02 -10.88 -4.63
CA ASN A 387 8.31 -10.87 -3.95
C ASN A 387 9.35 -11.76 -4.63
N SER A 388 9.00 -12.39 -5.76
CA SER A 388 9.88 -13.18 -6.60
C SER A 388 10.08 -12.50 -7.95
N GLY A 389 11.24 -12.73 -8.52
CA GLY A 389 11.61 -12.16 -9.80
C GLY A 389 12.58 -13.03 -10.58
N ILE A 390 12.88 -12.54 -11.77
CA ILE A 390 13.97 -13.05 -12.61
C ILE A 390 14.91 -11.89 -12.83
N TRP A 391 16.19 -12.12 -12.55
CA TRP A 391 17.24 -11.16 -12.78
C TRP A 391 18.30 -11.75 -13.68
N SER A 392 19.06 -10.87 -14.32
CA SER A 392 20.20 -11.28 -15.11
C SER A 392 21.37 -10.35 -14.92
N ASN A 393 22.58 -10.91 -14.91
CA ASN A 393 23.83 -10.17 -14.89
C ASN A 393 24.73 -10.64 -16.02
N PHE A 394 25.74 -9.85 -16.34
CA PHE A 394 26.80 -10.31 -17.20
C PHE A 394 27.68 -11.32 -16.45
N TYR A 395 27.84 -12.51 -17.02
CA TYR A 395 28.76 -13.53 -16.51
C TYR A 395 30.12 -13.40 -17.18
N TRP A 396 31.18 -13.51 -16.39
CA TRP A 396 32.53 -13.69 -16.91
C TRP A 396 33.27 -14.79 -16.15
N GLY A 397 34.06 -15.55 -16.89
CA GLY A 397 34.99 -16.55 -16.37
C GLY A 397 36.36 -16.35 -17.00
N ALA A 398 37.42 -16.65 -16.26
CA ALA A 398 38.78 -16.67 -16.74
C ALA A 398 39.55 -17.82 -16.10
N ALA A 399 40.36 -18.50 -16.90
CA ALA A 399 41.25 -19.54 -16.42
C ALA A 399 42.62 -19.43 -17.07
N ILE A 400 43.67 -19.70 -16.32
CA ILE A 400 45.02 -19.90 -16.85
C ILE A 400 45.46 -21.31 -16.45
N GLY A 401 45.89 -22.09 -17.44
CA GLY A 401 46.27 -23.46 -17.20
C GLY A 401 47.48 -23.89 -18.00
N TYR A 402 48.09 -24.98 -17.54
CA TYR A 402 49.14 -25.70 -18.24
C TYR A 402 48.82 -27.19 -18.28
N GLN A 403 49.35 -27.86 -19.30
CA GLN A 403 49.29 -29.31 -19.45
C GLN A 403 50.62 -29.79 -20.02
N LEU A 404 51.08 -30.95 -19.57
CA LEU A 404 52.25 -31.69 -20.05
C LEU A 404 51.86 -33.17 -20.18
N ASP A 405 51.94 -33.73 -21.38
CA ASP A 405 51.67 -35.13 -21.70
C ASP A 405 52.87 -35.72 -22.45
N LEU A 406 53.59 -36.68 -21.84
CA LEU A 406 54.74 -37.36 -22.43
C LEU A 406 54.44 -38.86 -22.58
N PRO A 407 53.89 -39.29 -23.73
CA PRO A 407 53.48 -40.67 -23.96
C PRO A 407 54.63 -41.68 -23.86
N ILE A 408 55.84 -41.29 -24.24
CA ILE A 408 57.05 -42.14 -24.24
C ILE A 408 57.37 -42.67 -22.83
N ILE A 409 56.97 -41.93 -21.79
CA ILE A 409 57.22 -42.28 -20.38
C ILE A 409 55.92 -42.34 -19.54
N ASN A 410 54.74 -42.34 -20.15
CA ASN A 410 53.42 -42.34 -19.48
C ASN A 410 53.29 -41.27 -18.38
N LEU A 411 53.70 -40.04 -18.66
CA LEU A 411 53.68 -38.94 -17.69
C LEU A 411 52.66 -37.88 -18.12
N ASN A 412 51.70 -37.58 -17.25
CA ASN A 412 50.65 -36.57 -17.49
C ASN A 412 50.54 -35.66 -16.27
N PHE A 413 50.70 -34.35 -16.47
CA PHE A 413 50.51 -33.30 -15.47
C PHE A 413 49.66 -32.18 -16.06
N ASP A 414 48.63 -31.77 -15.34
CA ASP A 414 47.83 -30.61 -15.64
C ASP A 414 47.51 -29.80 -14.38
N GLY A 415 47.27 -28.51 -14.56
CA GLY A 415 46.89 -27.60 -13.49
C GLY A 415 46.30 -26.32 -14.07
N LYS A 416 45.25 -25.82 -13.44
CA LYS A 416 44.61 -24.55 -13.82
C LYS A 416 44.26 -23.73 -12.57
N ILE A 417 44.26 -22.42 -12.74
CA ILE A 417 43.71 -21.45 -11.79
C ILE A 417 42.52 -20.79 -12.49
N GLU A 418 41.38 -20.74 -11.81
CA GLU A 418 40.13 -20.23 -12.35
C GLU A 418 39.59 -19.09 -11.50
N TRP A 419 38.95 -18.15 -12.16
CA TRP A 419 38.27 -17.00 -11.58
C TRP A 419 36.95 -16.82 -12.32
N GLU A 420 35.89 -16.58 -11.58
CA GLU A 420 34.56 -16.32 -12.14
C GLU A 420 33.91 -15.18 -11.37
N GLY A 421 32.90 -14.57 -11.98
CA GLY A 421 32.05 -13.63 -11.29
C GLY A 421 31.00 -12.99 -12.19
N HIS A 422 30.27 -12.07 -11.57
CA HIS A 422 29.22 -11.28 -12.22
C HIS A 422 29.60 -9.80 -12.15
N ILE A 423 29.46 -9.07 -13.26
CA ILE A 423 29.85 -7.65 -13.35
C ILE A 423 28.64 -6.79 -13.69
N GLY A 424 28.56 -5.62 -13.06
CA GLY A 424 27.66 -4.53 -13.44
C GLY A 424 26.32 -4.52 -12.72
N GLU A 425 25.50 -3.52 -13.06
CA GLU A 425 24.06 -3.52 -12.72
C GLU A 425 23.35 -4.66 -13.46
N SER A 426 22.23 -5.13 -12.93
CA SER A 426 21.45 -6.19 -13.58
C SER A 426 21.04 -5.76 -15.00
N LEU A 427 21.29 -6.64 -15.98
CA LEU A 427 20.86 -6.45 -17.37
C LEU A 427 19.34 -6.30 -17.43
N PHE A 428 18.64 -7.07 -16.60
CA PHE A 428 17.27 -6.82 -16.18
C PHE A 428 17.03 -7.36 -14.78
N ASP A 429 16.01 -6.81 -14.12
CA ASP A 429 15.47 -7.26 -12.86
C ASP A 429 13.95 -7.07 -12.94
N LYS A 430 13.22 -8.18 -13.08
CA LYS A 430 11.79 -8.18 -13.39
C LYS A 430 11.03 -8.99 -12.35
N CYS A 431 9.98 -8.41 -11.79
CA CYS A 431 9.08 -9.10 -10.87
C CYS A 431 8.10 -10.00 -11.63
N LEU A 432 7.60 -11.07 -11.00
CA LEU A 432 6.58 -11.94 -11.61
C LEU A 432 5.16 -11.34 -11.50
N ALA A 433 4.91 -10.49 -10.50
CA ALA A 433 3.66 -9.77 -10.32
C ALA A 433 3.89 -8.32 -9.87
N PRO A 434 2.96 -7.39 -10.15
CA PRO A 434 3.09 -6.00 -9.73
C PRO A 434 2.81 -5.85 -8.24
N THR A 435 3.34 -4.78 -7.66
CA THR A 435 3.00 -4.34 -6.30
C THR A 435 1.75 -3.47 -6.34
N ILE A 436 0.77 -3.84 -5.52
CA ILE A 436 -0.49 -3.12 -5.37
C ILE A 436 -0.54 -2.49 -3.97
N ALA A 437 -0.93 -1.21 -3.90
CA ALA A 437 -0.99 -0.46 -2.65
C ALA A 437 -2.19 0.50 -2.60
N SER A 438 -2.49 1.01 -1.41
CA SER A 438 -3.52 2.02 -1.17
C SER A 438 -4.92 1.69 -1.74
N PRO A 439 -5.44 0.45 -1.55
CA PRO A 439 -6.77 0.12 -2.03
C PRO A 439 -7.81 0.98 -1.31
N ASN A 440 -8.71 1.57 -2.08
CA ASN A 440 -9.85 2.32 -1.60
C ASN A 440 -11.10 1.82 -2.35
N ALA A 441 -12.22 1.70 -1.66
CA ALA A 441 -13.48 1.39 -2.28
C ALA A 441 -14.60 2.26 -1.71
N TYR A 442 -15.47 2.72 -2.59
CA TYR A 442 -16.65 3.49 -2.21
C TYR A 442 -17.82 3.13 -3.13
N ARG A 443 -19.04 3.28 -2.62
CA ARG A 443 -20.25 3.16 -3.44
C ARG A 443 -20.50 4.50 -4.13
N GLU A 444 -20.93 4.45 -5.38
CA GLU A 444 -21.17 5.66 -6.18
C GLU A 444 -22.40 6.43 -5.65
N HIS A 445 -22.34 7.76 -5.68
CA HIS A 445 -23.42 8.58 -5.16
C HIS A 445 -24.68 8.44 -6.05
N GLY A 446 -25.76 7.91 -5.48
CA GLY A 446 -27.02 7.67 -6.20
C GLY A 446 -27.09 6.35 -6.98
N ASP A 447 -26.02 5.54 -6.96
CA ASP A 447 -26.00 4.14 -7.40
C ASP A 447 -25.31 3.27 -6.33
N PHE A 448 -26.08 2.85 -5.33
CA PHE A 448 -25.59 2.02 -4.24
C PHE A 448 -25.30 0.59 -4.69
N SER A 449 -25.79 0.16 -5.86
CA SER A 449 -25.49 -1.17 -6.42
C SER A 449 -24.13 -1.24 -7.10
N THR A 450 -23.46 -0.10 -7.29
CA THR A 450 -22.12 -0.03 -7.89
C THR A 450 -21.09 0.30 -6.83
N ILE A 451 -20.05 -0.56 -6.72
CA ILE A 451 -18.89 -0.29 -5.88
C ILE A 451 -17.70 0.03 -6.79
N THR A 452 -17.15 1.23 -6.67
CA THR A 452 -15.93 1.64 -7.35
C THR A 452 -14.74 1.38 -6.45
N ALA A 453 -13.83 0.52 -6.92
CA ALA A 453 -12.59 0.18 -6.26
C ALA A 453 -11.41 0.82 -7.00
N LYS A 454 -10.44 1.32 -6.24
CA LYS A 454 -9.22 1.97 -6.73
C LYS A 454 -7.99 1.42 -6.01
N ALA A 455 -6.86 1.31 -6.68
CA ALA A 455 -5.56 1.08 -6.06
C ALA A 455 -4.43 1.67 -6.91
N ASP A 456 -3.27 1.84 -6.28
CA ASP A 456 -2.02 2.16 -6.97
C ASP A 456 -1.33 0.86 -7.39
N VAL A 457 -0.89 0.79 -8.65
CA VAL A 457 -0.19 -0.37 -9.21
C VAL A 457 1.18 0.07 -9.70
N LYS A 458 2.23 -0.58 -9.20
CA LYS A 458 3.63 -0.25 -9.50
C LYS A 458 4.44 -1.52 -9.72
N GLY A 459 5.42 -1.46 -10.59
CA GLY A 459 6.37 -2.55 -10.79
C GLY A 459 6.91 -2.60 -12.20
N ASP A 460 7.91 -3.45 -12.39
CA ASP A 460 8.44 -3.78 -13.70
C ASP A 460 8.29 -5.28 -13.91
N CYS A 461 7.11 -5.69 -14.39
CA CYS A 461 6.75 -7.10 -14.50
C CYS A 461 7.41 -7.74 -15.71
N LEU A 462 7.77 -9.03 -15.62
CA LEU A 462 8.34 -9.78 -16.74
C LEU A 462 7.41 -9.80 -17.96
N MET A 463 6.09 -9.89 -17.73
CA MET A 463 5.07 -9.94 -18.76
C MET A 463 3.89 -9.02 -18.43
N PRO A 464 3.07 -8.62 -19.42
CA PRO A 464 1.89 -7.81 -19.16
C PRO A 464 0.87 -8.53 -18.28
N VAL A 465 0.48 -7.92 -17.16
CA VAL A 465 -0.44 -8.51 -16.16
C VAL A 465 -1.81 -7.83 -16.24
N GLU A 466 -2.89 -8.60 -16.30
CA GLU A 466 -4.24 -8.04 -16.16
C GLU A 466 -4.53 -7.78 -14.68
N VAL A 467 -4.83 -6.54 -14.34
CA VAL A 467 -5.14 -6.12 -12.96
C VAL A 467 -6.61 -5.69 -12.88
N GLY A 468 -7.25 -5.98 -11.77
CA GLY A 468 -8.65 -5.68 -11.52
C GLY A 468 -8.98 -5.75 -10.03
N PHE A 469 -10.26 -5.80 -9.72
CA PHE A 469 -10.76 -6.05 -8.36
C PHE A 469 -11.80 -7.16 -8.36
N GLY A 470 -11.72 -7.99 -7.31
CA GLY A 470 -12.69 -9.02 -6.97
C GLY A 470 -13.39 -8.68 -5.66
N ALA A 471 -14.70 -8.91 -5.62
CA ALA A 471 -15.50 -8.86 -4.41
C ALA A 471 -15.68 -10.27 -3.85
N PHE A 472 -15.43 -10.41 -2.54
CA PHE A 472 -15.52 -11.66 -1.81
C PHE A 472 -16.58 -11.55 -0.70
N ASP A 473 -17.38 -12.59 -0.53
CA ASP A 473 -18.40 -12.67 0.53
C ASP A 473 -17.76 -12.99 1.90
N ALA A 474 -18.59 -13.02 2.96
CA ALA A 474 -18.14 -13.31 4.33
C ALA A 474 -17.54 -14.72 4.51
N ASN A 475 -17.78 -15.65 3.58
CA ASN A 475 -17.17 -16.99 3.59
C ASN A 475 -15.88 -17.04 2.75
N GLY A 476 -15.47 -15.92 2.16
CA GLY A 476 -14.30 -15.83 1.28
C GLY A 476 -14.56 -16.28 -0.16
N ASN A 477 -15.80 -16.51 -0.57
CA ASN A 477 -16.11 -16.89 -1.95
C ASN A 477 -16.17 -15.64 -2.83
N LYS A 478 -15.56 -15.72 -4.02
CA LYS A 478 -15.62 -14.64 -5.01
C LYS A 478 -17.03 -14.54 -5.61
N VAL A 479 -17.65 -13.38 -5.51
CA VAL A 479 -19.01 -13.10 -6.02
C VAL A 479 -19.00 -12.29 -7.32
N ALA A 480 -18.00 -11.44 -7.53
CA ALA A 480 -17.85 -10.61 -8.73
C ALA A 480 -16.38 -10.24 -8.95
N SER A 481 -16.00 -9.96 -10.19
CA SER A 481 -14.67 -9.47 -10.54
C SER A 481 -14.73 -8.63 -11.81
N LYS A 482 -13.96 -7.53 -11.87
CA LYS A 482 -13.83 -6.71 -13.07
C LYS A 482 -12.37 -6.33 -13.27
N TYR A 483 -11.94 -6.41 -14.53
CA TYR A 483 -10.59 -6.09 -14.96
C TYR A 483 -10.59 -4.79 -15.74
N TYR A 484 -9.47 -4.08 -15.64
CA TYR A 484 -9.24 -2.93 -16.48
C TYR A 484 -8.98 -3.35 -17.92
N SER A 485 -9.31 -2.48 -18.87
CA SER A 485 -9.26 -2.79 -20.30
C SER A 485 -7.83 -2.94 -20.84
N LYS A 486 -6.83 -2.32 -20.20
CA LYS A 486 -5.43 -2.37 -20.60
C LYS A 486 -4.62 -3.19 -19.60
N LYS A 487 -3.83 -4.15 -20.08
CA LYS A 487 -2.88 -4.88 -19.23
C LYS A 487 -1.83 -3.92 -18.67
N PHE A 488 -1.43 -4.12 -17.42
CA PHE A 488 -0.29 -3.43 -16.81
C PHE A 488 0.98 -3.80 -17.60
N ALA A 489 1.70 -2.81 -18.10
CA ALA A 489 2.79 -3.00 -19.04
C ALA A 489 4.08 -3.50 -18.35
N ASN A 490 4.93 -4.21 -19.10
CA ASN A 490 6.25 -4.70 -18.70
C ASN A 490 7.38 -3.65 -18.85
N GLU A 491 7.01 -2.38 -18.77
CA GLU A 491 7.90 -1.24 -18.79
C GLU A 491 7.77 -0.59 -17.41
N LYS A 492 8.87 -0.20 -16.78
CA LYS A 492 8.96 0.38 -15.43
C LYS A 492 7.90 1.49 -15.21
N THR A 493 6.69 1.09 -14.82
CA THR A 493 5.50 1.94 -14.85
C THR A 493 4.85 1.99 -13.48
N SER A 494 4.22 3.13 -13.23
CA SER A 494 3.44 3.40 -12.05
C SER A 494 2.15 4.03 -12.53
N TYR A 495 1.02 3.40 -12.21
CA TYR A 495 -0.30 3.97 -12.43
C TYR A 495 -0.92 4.29 -11.08
N THR A 496 -1.22 5.56 -10.88
CA THR A 496 -2.02 6.04 -9.76
C THR A 496 -3.50 6.00 -10.16
N ASP A 497 -4.38 5.66 -9.23
CA ASP A 497 -5.84 5.59 -9.45
C ASP A 497 -6.33 4.52 -10.44
N TYR A 498 -5.79 3.31 -10.36
CA TYR A 498 -6.30 2.18 -11.14
C TYR A 498 -7.70 1.81 -10.65
N SER A 499 -8.75 2.14 -11.43
CA SER A 499 -10.14 2.08 -10.97
C SER A 499 -11.04 1.15 -11.80
N VAL A 500 -11.91 0.41 -11.11
CA VAL A 500 -12.96 -0.42 -11.73
C VAL A 500 -14.25 -0.32 -10.93
N ALA A 501 -15.39 -0.33 -11.64
CA ALA A 501 -16.72 -0.27 -11.06
C ALA A 501 -17.40 -1.64 -11.14
N LEU A 502 -17.65 -2.29 -10.00
CA LEU A 502 -18.37 -3.55 -9.88
C LEU A 502 -19.86 -3.24 -9.74
N GLU A 503 -20.66 -3.63 -10.73
CA GLU A 503 -22.10 -3.34 -10.84
C GLU A 503 -22.95 -4.50 -10.27
N ASN A 504 -24.21 -4.21 -9.92
CA ASN A 504 -25.19 -5.18 -9.38
C ASN A 504 -24.77 -5.84 -8.05
N MET A 505 -24.06 -5.09 -7.20
CA MET A 505 -23.64 -5.53 -5.87
C MET A 505 -24.75 -5.29 -4.84
N SER A 506 -24.99 -6.27 -3.97
CA SER A 506 -26.01 -6.18 -2.91
C SER A 506 -25.70 -5.04 -1.93
N THR A 507 -26.73 -4.39 -1.39
CA THR A 507 -26.57 -3.32 -0.39
C THR A 507 -26.68 -3.83 1.06
N VAL A 508 -27.10 -5.08 1.25
CA VAL A 508 -27.29 -5.73 2.56
C VAL A 508 -26.18 -6.72 2.96
N LYS A 509 -25.31 -7.07 2.01
CA LYS A 509 -24.18 -7.99 2.22
C LYS A 509 -22.89 -7.21 2.45
N TYR A 510 -22.06 -7.73 3.36
CA TYR A 510 -20.70 -7.25 3.52
C TYR A 510 -19.83 -7.81 2.40
N TYR A 511 -18.93 -7.00 1.87
CA TYR A 511 -17.95 -7.43 0.89
C TYR A 511 -16.54 -7.06 1.32
N GLU A 512 -15.61 -7.99 1.15
CA GLU A 512 -14.19 -7.72 1.12
C GLU A 512 -13.79 -7.49 -0.35
N LEU A 513 -13.34 -6.28 -0.68
CA LEU A 513 -12.78 -6.00 -2.00
C LEU A 513 -11.28 -6.17 -1.96
N SER A 514 -10.78 -7.06 -2.80
CA SER A 514 -9.35 -7.29 -2.97
C SER A 514 -8.96 -7.07 -4.43
N PRO A 515 -7.80 -6.48 -4.72
CA PRO A 515 -7.24 -6.52 -6.04
C PRO A 515 -7.13 -7.98 -6.51
N VAL A 516 -7.37 -8.21 -7.80
CA VAL A 516 -7.16 -9.51 -8.44
C VAL A 516 -6.27 -9.33 -9.66
N ILE A 517 -5.36 -10.27 -9.87
CA ILE A 517 -4.53 -10.29 -11.07
C ILE A 517 -4.80 -11.56 -11.87
N LYS A 518 -4.64 -11.50 -13.19
CA LYS A 518 -4.51 -12.70 -14.02
C LYS A 518 -3.09 -12.84 -14.53
N LEU A 519 -2.52 -14.00 -14.24
CA LEU A 519 -1.18 -14.40 -14.65
C LEU A 519 -1.23 -15.87 -15.05
N PHE A 520 -0.58 -16.25 -16.16
CA PHE A 520 -0.60 -17.62 -16.70
C PHE A 520 -2.00 -18.22 -16.88
N GLY A 521 -3.01 -17.40 -17.21
CA GLY A 521 -4.40 -17.85 -17.37
C GLY A 521 -5.15 -18.14 -16.06
N HIS A 522 -4.49 -17.99 -14.91
CA HIS A 522 -5.09 -18.14 -13.58
C HIS A 522 -5.35 -16.79 -12.93
N GLU A 523 -6.40 -16.73 -12.11
CA GLU A 523 -6.77 -15.54 -11.35
C GLU A 523 -6.32 -15.68 -9.90
N LEU A 524 -5.69 -14.63 -9.36
CA LEU A 524 -5.09 -14.63 -8.03
C LEU A 524 -5.66 -13.47 -7.20
N LYS A 525 -5.97 -13.74 -5.93
CA LYS A 525 -6.37 -12.71 -4.95
C LYS A 525 -5.11 -12.02 -4.43
N ALA A 526 -5.07 -10.70 -4.48
CA ALA A 526 -3.94 -9.88 -4.07
C ALA A 526 -4.26 -9.05 -2.81
N TYR A 527 -3.19 -8.61 -2.12
CA TYR A 527 -3.25 -7.77 -0.92
C TYR A 527 -2.73 -6.36 -1.24
N PRO A 528 -3.22 -5.27 -0.59
CA PRO A 528 -4.20 -5.24 0.52
C PRO A 528 -5.65 -5.31 0.07
N SER A 529 -6.55 -5.71 0.98
CA SER A 529 -8.00 -5.66 0.78
C SER A 529 -8.64 -4.51 1.55
N VAL A 530 -9.84 -4.11 1.14
CA VAL A 530 -10.64 -3.05 1.77
C VAL A 530 -12.05 -3.58 2.03
N GLY A 531 -12.54 -3.41 3.25
CA GLY A 531 -13.90 -3.76 3.61
C GLY A 531 -14.88 -2.72 3.11
N VAL A 532 -16.02 -3.15 2.57
CA VAL A 532 -17.13 -2.27 2.21
C VAL A 532 -18.34 -2.63 3.05
N GLU A 533 -18.78 -1.66 3.85
CA GLU A 533 -19.91 -1.81 4.75
C GLU A 533 -21.24 -1.86 4.01
N LYS A 534 -22.25 -2.35 4.73
CA LYS A 534 -23.64 -2.37 4.29
C LYS A 534 -24.16 -0.94 4.23
N THR A 535 -24.96 -0.61 3.21
CA THR A 535 -25.58 0.71 3.10
C THR A 535 -27.05 0.72 3.43
N LEU A 536 -27.70 -0.45 3.49
CA LEU A 536 -29.12 -0.53 3.81
C LEU A 536 -29.35 -0.21 5.30
N THR A 537 -30.00 0.92 5.56
CA THR A 537 -30.46 1.32 6.88
C THR A 537 -31.98 1.21 6.93
N LEU A 538 -32.48 0.47 7.91
CA LEU A 538 -33.91 0.34 8.18
C LEU A 538 -34.20 0.96 9.55
N SER A 539 -35.22 1.80 9.61
CA SER A 539 -35.66 2.46 10.85
C SER A 539 -37.14 2.23 11.06
N THR A 540 -37.53 1.90 12.29
CA THR A 540 -38.92 1.99 12.73
C THR A 540 -39.15 3.42 13.22
N TYR A 541 -40.19 4.08 12.76
CA TYR A 541 -40.53 5.42 13.23
C TYR A 541 -41.66 5.36 14.26
N GLU A 542 -41.74 6.39 15.10
CA GLU A 542 -42.79 6.49 16.11
C GLU A 542 -44.19 6.45 15.47
N ALA A 543 -45.12 5.81 16.17
CA ALA A 543 -46.50 5.71 15.73
C ALA A 543 -47.15 7.10 15.81
N THR A 544 -47.78 7.52 14.73
CA THR A 544 -48.54 8.77 14.64
C THR A 544 -50.02 8.45 14.50
N ASP A 545 -50.89 9.48 14.58
CA ASP A 545 -52.35 9.33 14.46
C ASP A 545 -52.91 8.17 15.31
N VAL A 546 -52.32 7.97 16.50
CA VAL A 546 -52.77 6.96 17.45
C VAL A 546 -54.11 7.42 18.00
N THR A 547 -55.15 6.63 17.79
CA THR A 547 -56.49 6.80 18.34
C THR A 547 -56.80 5.63 19.26
N GLU A 548 -58.05 5.52 19.70
CA GLU A 548 -58.51 4.39 20.49
C GLU A 548 -58.64 3.07 19.77
N SER A 549 -58.67 3.10 18.44
CA SER A 549 -58.90 1.90 17.64
C SER A 549 -58.05 1.86 16.38
N SER A 550 -57.19 2.86 16.17
CA SER A 550 -56.27 2.93 15.05
C SER A 550 -54.93 3.49 15.50
N ALA A 551 -53.89 3.20 14.73
CA ALA A 551 -52.61 3.86 14.83
C ALA A 551 -51.96 3.84 13.47
N LYS A 552 -51.25 4.90 13.12
CA LYS A 552 -50.44 4.95 11.92
C LYS A 552 -49.01 4.61 12.30
N ILE A 553 -48.57 3.42 11.92
CA ILE A 553 -47.19 2.98 12.12
C ILE A 553 -46.42 3.15 10.81
N SER A 554 -45.16 3.50 10.92
CA SER A 554 -44.32 3.73 9.74
C SER A 554 -42.89 3.24 9.93
N GLY A 555 -42.21 3.04 8.82
CA GLY A 555 -40.80 2.74 8.76
C GLY A 555 -40.13 3.48 7.62
N GLY A 556 -38.83 3.66 7.72
CA GLY A 556 -37.98 4.24 6.70
C GLY A 556 -36.93 3.24 6.26
N LEU A 557 -36.70 3.18 4.95
CA LEU A 557 -35.65 2.40 4.32
C LEU A 557 -34.75 3.34 3.52
N ILE A 558 -33.44 3.30 3.77
CA ILE A 558 -32.43 4.10 3.05
C ILE A 558 -31.33 3.17 2.55
N GLY A 559 -30.76 3.47 1.38
CA GLY A 559 -29.53 2.83 0.89
C GLY A 559 -29.73 1.56 0.07
N TYR A 560 -30.88 1.43 -0.62
CA TYR A 560 -31.12 0.43 -1.66
C TYR A 560 -31.08 1.06 -3.07
N ASP A 561 -30.96 0.23 -4.10
CA ASP A 561 -30.85 0.67 -5.49
C ASP A 561 -32.01 0.17 -6.36
N LYS A 562 -32.33 0.92 -7.43
CA LYS A 562 -33.31 0.55 -8.47
C LYS A 562 -32.82 -0.56 -9.40
N ASN A 563 -31.49 -0.77 -9.48
CA ASN A 563 -30.86 -1.75 -10.35
C ASN A 563 -30.79 -3.15 -9.70
N THR A 564 -31.03 -3.25 -8.39
CA THR A 564 -31.12 -4.50 -7.63
C THR A 564 -32.58 -4.96 -7.45
N GLU A 565 -32.81 -6.15 -6.87
CA GLU A 565 -34.18 -6.58 -6.55
C GLU A 565 -34.86 -5.52 -5.66
N ASN A 566 -36.14 -5.20 -5.91
CA ASN A 566 -36.83 -4.21 -5.09
C ASN A 566 -37.10 -4.79 -3.69
N PRO A 567 -36.74 -4.09 -2.61
CA PRO A 567 -36.95 -4.59 -1.25
C PRO A 567 -38.45 -4.76 -0.98
N LYS A 568 -38.82 -5.92 -0.42
CA LYS A 568 -40.16 -6.15 0.12
C LYS A 568 -40.20 -5.62 1.54
N ILE A 569 -41.11 -4.70 1.80
CA ILE A 569 -41.20 -3.97 3.07
C ILE A 569 -42.52 -4.27 3.77
N GLY A 570 -42.49 -4.23 5.09
CA GLY A 570 -43.70 -4.30 5.88
C GLY A 570 -43.44 -4.00 7.35
N LEU A 571 -44.51 -4.08 8.12
CA LEU A 571 -44.52 -3.80 9.53
C LEU A 571 -45.05 -5.03 10.27
N VAL A 572 -44.32 -5.49 11.28
CA VAL A 572 -44.79 -6.55 12.18
C VAL A 572 -45.31 -5.88 13.44
N TYR A 573 -46.52 -6.18 13.88
CA TYR A 573 -47.13 -5.59 15.07
C TYR A 573 -48.00 -6.59 15.84
N GLY A 574 -48.22 -6.33 17.13
CA GLY A 574 -49.10 -7.17 17.97
C GLY A 574 -49.27 -6.53 19.34
N THR A 575 -50.23 -7.04 20.13
CA THR A 575 -50.26 -6.67 21.55
C THR A 575 -48.93 -7.09 22.19
N LYS A 576 -48.49 -6.41 23.24
CA LYS A 576 -47.22 -6.77 23.91
C LYS A 576 -47.11 -8.26 24.23
N ASP A 577 -48.16 -8.86 24.77
CA ASP A 577 -48.18 -10.28 25.10
C ASP A 577 -48.14 -11.17 23.85
N ASP A 578 -48.90 -10.85 22.80
CA ASP A 578 -48.92 -11.63 21.55
C ASP A 578 -47.59 -11.52 20.80
N PHE A 579 -47.00 -10.32 20.78
CA PHE A 579 -45.73 -10.04 20.11
C PHE A 579 -44.59 -10.81 20.77
N MET A 580 -44.53 -10.80 22.11
CA MET A 580 -43.53 -11.55 22.88
C MET A 580 -43.71 -13.08 22.79
N GLN A 581 -44.93 -13.55 22.52
CA GLN A 581 -45.23 -14.97 22.28
C GLN A 581 -45.00 -15.41 20.81
N GLY A 582 -44.58 -14.48 19.93
CA GLY A 582 -44.37 -14.77 18.51
C GLY A 582 -45.66 -14.86 17.69
N HIS A 583 -46.78 -14.39 18.23
CA HIS A 583 -48.08 -14.31 17.55
C HIS A 583 -48.32 -12.93 16.90
N ALA A 584 -47.25 -12.18 16.60
CA ALA A 584 -47.34 -10.89 15.94
C ALA A 584 -47.89 -11.02 14.50
N THR A 585 -48.63 -10.01 14.07
CA THR A 585 -49.21 -9.90 12.74
C THR A 585 -48.26 -9.15 11.82
N TYR A 586 -47.98 -9.69 10.64
CA TYR A 586 -47.24 -9.01 9.58
C TYR A 586 -48.20 -8.29 8.63
N VAL A 587 -47.93 -7.01 8.36
CA VAL A 587 -48.60 -6.22 7.33
C VAL A 587 -47.60 -5.87 6.24
N SER A 588 -47.89 -6.31 5.02
CA SER A 588 -47.10 -5.97 3.85
C SER A 588 -47.41 -4.54 3.40
N CYS A 589 -46.38 -3.70 3.32
CA CYS A 589 -46.45 -2.36 2.72
C CYS A 589 -46.11 -2.36 1.22
N GLY A 590 -45.86 -3.56 0.65
CA GLY A 590 -45.62 -3.76 -0.78
C GLY A 590 -44.14 -3.81 -1.12
N THR A 591 -43.82 -3.42 -2.35
CA THR A 591 -42.44 -3.38 -2.86
C THR A 591 -42.11 -1.93 -3.17
N VAL A 592 -40.92 -1.49 -2.78
CA VAL A 592 -40.51 -0.11 -2.98
C VAL A 592 -40.03 0.09 -4.43
N ASN A 593 -40.54 1.11 -5.13
CA ASN A 593 -40.16 1.40 -6.52
C ASN A 593 -39.46 2.77 -6.61
N GLY A 594 -38.24 2.80 -7.15
CA GLY A 594 -37.47 4.04 -7.31
C GLY A 594 -36.88 4.58 -6.00
N SER A 595 -36.21 5.76 -6.11
CA SER A 595 -35.40 6.54 -5.13
C SER A 595 -34.71 5.78 -3.99
N PRO A 596 -33.43 6.05 -3.67
CA PRO A 596 -32.68 5.29 -2.65
C PRO A 596 -33.13 5.49 -1.19
N SER A 597 -34.25 6.18 -0.98
CA SER A 597 -34.93 6.28 0.29
C SER A 597 -36.44 6.16 0.08
N SER A 598 -37.10 5.47 0.99
CA SER A 598 -38.55 5.36 1.02
C SER A 598 -39.06 5.31 2.44
N ILE A 599 -40.15 6.03 2.65
CA ILE A 599 -40.95 5.93 3.86
C ILE A 599 -42.19 5.13 3.48
N PHE A 600 -42.52 4.16 4.31
CA PHE A 600 -43.73 3.37 4.19
C PHE A 600 -44.51 3.41 5.48
N GLU A 601 -45.83 3.45 5.33
CA GLU A 601 -46.75 3.65 6.42
C GLU A 601 -47.95 2.74 6.27
N GLN A 602 -48.52 2.36 7.40
CA GLN A 602 -49.74 1.60 7.45
C GLN A 602 -50.62 2.10 8.59
N THR A 603 -51.87 2.39 8.25
CA THR A 603 -52.91 2.62 9.26
C THR A 603 -53.47 1.28 9.71
N LEU A 604 -53.24 0.97 10.98
CA LEU A 604 -53.88 -0.14 11.69
C LEU A 604 -55.28 0.29 12.11
N SER A 605 -56.24 -0.64 12.14
CA SER A 605 -57.62 -0.37 12.55
C SER A 605 -58.20 -1.55 13.33
N GLY A 606 -59.21 -1.30 14.16
CA GLY A 606 -59.79 -2.32 15.04
C GLY A 606 -58.89 -2.70 16.22
N LEU A 607 -57.96 -1.83 16.59
CA LEU A 607 -57.15 -1.98 17.79
C LEU A 607 -58.04 -1.86 19.04
N LYS A 608 -57.62 -2.49 20.13
CA LYS A 608 -58.28 -2.35 21.44
C LYS A 608 -57.79 -1.07 22.09
N ASP A 609 -58.68 -0.32 22.73
CA ASP A 609 -58.34 0.87 23.48
C ASP A 609 -57.47 0.54 24.70
N GLU A 610 -56.71 1.54 25.17
CA GLU A 610 -55.82 1.41 26.33
C GLU A 610 -54.87 0.19 26.30
N THR A 611 -54.52 -0.30 25.11
CA THR A 611 -53.71 -1.51 24.94
C THR A 611 -52.34 -1.15 24.37
N GLU A 612 -51.29 -1.70 24.97
CA GLU A 612 -49.90 -1.55 24.52
C GLU A 612 -49.63 -2.50 23.34
N TYR A 613 -49.20 -1.94 22.22
CA TYR A 613 -48.80 -2.65 21.02
C TYR A 613 -47.29 -2.48 20.78
N LEU A 614 -46.62 -3.58 20.46
CA LEU A 614 -45.25 -3.59 19.96
C LEU A 614 -45.27 -3.67 18.44
N TYR A 615 -44.35 -2.98 17.79
CA TYR A 615 -44.20 -3.02 16.34
C TYR A 615 -42.76 -2.78 15.88
N VAL A 616 -42.43 -3.30 14.71
CA VAL A 616 -41.09 -3.21 14.12
C VAL A 616 -41.17 -3.19 12.60
N ALA A 617 -40.34 -2.36 11.97
CA ALA A 617 -40.15 -2.37 10.53
C ALA A 617 -39.36 -3.61 10.10
N LYS A 618 -39.81 -4.25 9.01
CA LYS A 618 -39.18 -5.43 8.40
C LYS A 618 -38.93 -5.16 6.93
N ALA A 619 -37.73 -5.44 6.46
CA ALA A 619 -37.38 -5.48 5.04
C ALA A 619 -36.79 -6.84 4.65
N GLU A 620 -37.11 -7.29 3.44
CA GLU A 620 -36.52 -8.46 2.80
C GLU A 620 -35.90 -8.04 1.47
N LEU A 621 -34.59 -8.28 1.30
CA LEU A 621 -33.82 -7.93 0.11
C LEU A 621 -32.73 -8.98 -0.13
N ASP A 622 -32.59 -9.47 -1.36
CA ASP A 622 -31.62 -10.50 -1.77
C ASP A 622 -31.64 -11.78 -0.89
N GLY A 623 -32.82 -12.14 -0.37
CA GLY A 623 -33.05 -13.28 0.52
C GLY A 623 -32.71 -13.05 2.00
N GLU A 624 -32.18 -11.88 2.36
CA GLU A 624 -31.89 -11.48 3.74
C GLU A 624 -33.08 -10.74 4.36
N ILE A 625 -33.41 -11.06 5.62
CA ILE A 625 -34.47 -10.38 6.38
C ILE A 625 -33.82 -9.49 7.43
N VAL A 626 -34.12 -8.19 7.37
CA VAL A 626 -33.64 -7.18 8.32
C VAL A 626 -34.83 -6.66 9.13
N TYR A 627 -34.64 -6.58 10.44
CA TYR A 627 -35.55 -5.92 11.37
C TYR A 627 -34.88 -4.65 11.92
N ALA A 628 -35.64 -3.58 12.08
CA ALA A 628 -35.19 -2.39 12.78
C ALA A 628 -35.41 -2.53 14.30
N ASP A 629 -35.15 -1.46 15.03
CA ASP A 629 -35.47 -1.40 16.46
C ASP A 629 -36.98 -1.52 16.69
N THR A 630 -37.35 -2.27 17.72
CA THR A 630 -38.75 -2.46 18.10
C THR A 630 -39.21 -1.23 18.88
N LEU A 631 -40.35 -0.67 18.47
CA LEU A 631 -41.01 0.43 19.17
C LEU A 631 -42.35 -0.03 19.75
N SER A 632 -42.89 0.78 20.64
CA SER A 632 -44.17 0.54 21.29
C SER A 632 -45.04 1.78 21.21
N PHE A 633 -46.34 1.59 21.05
CA PHE A 633 -47.32 2.64 21.29
C PHE A 633 -48.47 2.05 22.11
N THR A 634 -49.18 2.91 22.85
CA THR A 634 -50.42 2.54 23.52
C THR A 634 -51.55 3.27 22.83
N THR A 635 -52.55 2.54 22.34
CA THR A 635 -53.76 3.16 21.77
C THR A 635 -54.37 4.11 22.77
N LEU A 636 -54.88 5.24 22.30
CA LEU A 636 -55.52 6.20 23.17
C LEU A 636 -56.76 5.59 23.83
N LYS A 637 -57.20 6.23 24.89
CA LYS A 637 -58.55 5.99 25.37
C LYS A 637 -59.50 6.68 24.39
N LYS A 638 -60.59 6.00 24.01
CA LYS A 638 -61.64 6.53 23.14
C LYS A 638 -62.01 7.95 23.51
N GLU A 639 -62.09 8.82 22.48
CA GLU A 639 -62.33 10.25 22.63
C GLU A 639 -63.46 10.48 23.64
N LYS A 640 -63.04 11.21 24.66
CA LYS A 640 -63.57 11.20 26.01
C LYS A 640 -64.75 12.16 26.07
N ASP A 641 -65.95 11.61 26.25
CA ASP A 641 -67.10 12.38 26.71
C ASP A 641 -66.80 13.02 28.10
N GLU A 642 -67.69 13.88 28.59
CA GLU A 642 -67.59 14.50 29.93
C GLU A 642 -67.25 13.48 31.05
N THR A 643 -67.62 12.20 30.88
CA THR A 643 -67.33 11.10 31.80
C THR A 643 -65.84 10.93 32.07
N SER A 644 -65.02 11.11 31.05
CA SER A 644 -63.59 10.83 31.16
C SER A 644 -62.74 11.99 31.66
N LEU A 645 -63.24 13.24 31.54
CA LEU A 645 -62.74 14.40 32.28
C LEU A 645 -63.14 14.29 33.75
N LYS A 646 -64.38 13.85 34.02
CA LYS A 646 -64.86 13.53 35.38
C LYS A 646 -64.04 12.43 36.05
N GLU A 647 -63.61 11.40 35.33
CA GLU A 647 -62.73 10.34 35.87
C GLU A 647 -61.34 10.86 36.27
N GLY A 648 -60.71 11.70 35.43
CA GLY A 648 -59.41 12.30 35.77
C GLY A 648 -59.52 13.28 36.95
N LEU A 649 -60.61 14.05 37.02
CA LEU A 649 -60.91 14.90 38.18
C LEU A 649 -61.29 14.08 39.43
N ALA A 650 -61.95 12.93 39.28
CA ALA A 650 -62.23 12.02 40.39
C ALA A 650 -60.93 11.47 41.00
N LEU A 651 -59.95 11.11 40.16
CA LEU A 651 -58.63 10.72 40.63
C LEU A 651 -57.96 11.86 41.42
N PHE A 652 -57.99 13.08 40.89
CA PHE A 652 -57.49 14.27 41.58
C PHE A 652 -58.16 14.46 42.95
N TYR A 653 -59.49 14.31 43.01
CA TYR A 653 -60.27 14.41 44.24
C TYR A 653 -59.84 13.36 45.27
N GLU A 654 -59.73 12.10 44.87
CA GLU A 654 -59.36 11.00 45.75
C GLU A 654 -57.90 11.13 46.23
N SER A 655 -56.98 11.42 45.33
CA SER A 655 -55.54 11.49 45.61
C SER A 655 -55.17 12.67 46.51
N THR A 656 -56.03 13.70 46.57
CA THR A 656 -55.83 14.87 47.42
C THR A 656 -56.71 14.91 48.69
N GLY A 657 -57.36 13.78 49.02
CA GLY A 657 -58.16 13.65 50.24
C GLY A 657 -59.51 14.36 50.21
N GLY A 658 -60.16 14.40 49.04
CA GLY A 658 -61.40 15.11 48.70
C GLY A 658 -62.49 15.20 49.75
N ALA A 659 -62.73 14.12 50.49
CA ALA A 659 -63.74 14.07 51.55
C ALA A 659 -63.47 15.05 52.71
N ASN A 660 -62.21 15.47 52.88
CA ASN A 660 -61.73 16.36 53.94
C ASN A 660 -61.42 17.79 53.48
N TRP A 661 -61.73 18.13 52.22
CA TRP A 661 -61.60 19.50 51.73
C TRP A 661 -62.59 20.44 52.44
N LYS A 662 -62.27 21.73 52.56
CA LYS A 662 -63.20 22.72 53.14
C LYS A 662 -64.45 22.92 52.30
N GLN A 663 -64.31 22.80 50.98
CA GLN A 663 -65.33 22.95 49.96
C GLN A 663 -65.12 21.86 48.89
N ASN A 664 -66.05 20.93 48.79
CA ASN A 664 -66.04 19.85 47.79
C ASN A 664 -67.41 19.70 47.10
N GLY A 665 -68.24 20.74 47.15
CA GLY A 665 -69.59 20.69 46.57
C GLY A 665 -69.57 20.30 45.09
N GLY A 666 -70.43 19.35 44.71
CA GLY A 666 -70.58 18.88 43.33
C GLY A 666 -69.57 17.81 42.89
N TRP A 667 -68.41 17.69 43.52
CA TRP A 667 -67.41 16.68 43.16
C TRP A 667 -67.96 15.25 43.31
N LEU A 668 -67.65 14.38 42.34
CA LEU A 668 -68.18 13.02 42.20
C LEU A 668 -69.70 12.93 41.92
N ASP A 669 -70.42 14.04 41.79
CA ASP A 669 -71.81 14.05 41.33
C ASP A 669 -71.87 14.03 39.81
N ASN A 670 -71.88 12.81 39.27
CA ASN A 670 -71.94 12.57 37.83
C ASN A 670 -73.25 13.06 37.20
N THR A 671 -74.27 13.44 37.98
CA THR A 671 -75.54 13.98 37.46
C THR A 671 -75.51 15.49 37.20
N LYS A 672 -74.44 16.18 37.61
CA LYS A 672 -74.24 17.62 37.40
C LYS A 672 -73.18 17.88 36.33
N PRO A 673 -73.32 18.95 35.53
CA PRO A 673 -72.23 19.44 34.68
C PRO A 673 -71.00 19.84 35.50
N LEU A 674 -69.82 19.74 34.92
CA LEU A 674 -68.55 20.10 35.59
C LEU A 674 -68.50 21.55 36.11
N ASP A 675 -69.15 22.52 35.46
CA ASP A 675 -69.22 23.92 35.94
C ASP A 675 -69.95 24.09 37.29
N TYR A 676 -70.66 23.05 37.76
CA TYR A 676 -71.27 23.04 39.09
C TYR A 676 -70.33 22.49 40.17
N TRP A 677 -69.20 21.88 39.79
CA TRP A 677 -68.22 21.36 40.74
C TRP A 677 -67.42 22.53 41.30
N TYR A 678 -67.36 22.62 42.63
CA TYR A 678 -66.70 23.74 43.30
C TYR A 678 -65.24 23.87 42.83
N GLY A 679 -64.88 25.05 42.32
CA GLY A 679 -63.53 25.33 41.85
C GLY A 679 -63.21 24.83 40.44
N VAL A 680 -64.14 24.19 39.72
CA VAL A 680 -63.97 23.82 38.31
C VAL A 680 -64.63 24.88 37.43
N ASN A 681 -63.95 25.33 36.38
CA ASN A 681 -64.49 26.25 35.39
C ASN A 681 -64.15 25.77 33.98
N MET A 682 -65.18 25.51 33.17
CA MET A 682 -65.04 25.13 31.76
C MET A 682 -65.41 26.31 30.86
N TYR A 683 -64.42 26.94 30.23
CA TYR A 683 -64.66 27.99 29.23
C TYR A 683 -64.17 27.53 27.87
N ASN A 684 -65.01 27.51 26.84
CA ASN A 684 -64.65 27.02 25.49
C ASN A 684 -64.00 25.62 25.43
N SER A 685 -64.31 24.74 26.40
CA SER A 685 -63.69 23.41 26.58
C SER A 685 -62.29 23.42 27.20
N GLU A 686 -61.86 24.55 27.77
CA GLU A 686 -60.65 24.70 28.57
C GLU A 686 -60.95 24.47 30.06
N LEU A 687 -60.09 23.73 30.73
CA LEU A 687 -60.20 23.46 32.16
C LEU A 687 -59.39 24.47 32.98
N SER A 688 -60.07 25.20 33.85
CA SER A 688 -59.46 25.95 34.94
C SER A 688 -59.87 25.38 36.30
N LEU A 689 -58.90 25.17 37.20
CA LEU A 689 -59.11 24.66 38.56
C LEU A 689 -58.67 25.69 39.60
N LYS A 690 -59.59 26.15 40.46
CA LYS A 690 -59.35 27.10 41.55
C LYS A 690 -59.79 26.50 42.88
N LEU A 691 -58.84 25.87 43.56
CA LEU A 691 -59.03 25.12 44.81
C LEU A 691 -58.07 25.61 45.90
N ASN A 692 -57.75 26.89 45.88
CA ASN A 692 -56.88 27.52 46.86
C ASN A 692 -57.49 27.54 48.27
N ASP A 693 -56.62 27.43 49.29
CA ASP A 693 -56.98 27.39 50.72
C ASP A 693 -58.09 26.37 51.06
N ASN A 694 -58.06 25.20 50.43
CA ASN A 694 -59.16 24.24 50.50
C ASN A 694 -58.82 22.93 51.24
N ASN A 695 -57.66 22.88 51.92
CA ASN A 695 -57.20 21.74 52.73
C ASN A 695 -56.88 20.47 51.89
N LEU A 696 -56.35 20.64 50.68
CA LEU A 696 -55.85 19.52 49.87
C LEU A 696 -54.54 18.97 50.46
N VAL A 697 -54.42 17.64 50.53
CA VAL A 697 -53.27 16.90 51.09
C VAL A 697 -52.89 15.72 50.19
N GLY A 698 -51.62 15.33 50.10
CA GLY A 698 -51.20 14.19 49.28
C GLY A 698 -50.80 14.57 47.85
N ASP A 699 -51.03 13.68 46.88
CA ASP A 699 -50.59 13.84 45.50
C ASP A 699 -51.70 14.46 44.65
N ALA A 700 -51.47 15.62 44.05
CA ALA A 700 -52.38 16.23 43.09
C ALA A 700 -52.12 15.66 41.69
N ILE A 701 -52.96 14.72 41.24
CA ILE A 701 -52.74 13.98 39.99
C ILE A 701 -53.83 14.37 38.98
N LEU A 702 -53.41 14.96 37.87
CA LEU A 702 -54.24 15.21 36.69
C LEU A 702 -53.82 14.25 35.58
N LYS A 703 -54.66 13.26 35.31
CA LYS A 703 -54.35 12.20 34.35
C LYS A 703 -55.33 12.20 33.18
N ASN A 704 -54.80 12.19 31.95
CA ASN A 704 -55.57 12.21 30.72
C ASN A 704 -56.57 13.40 30.68
N ILE A 705 -56.06 14.59 31.01
CA ILE A 705 -56.82 15.85 31.04
C ILE A 705 -56.30 16.75 29.92
N ASP A 706 -57.19 17.12 29.00
CA ASP A 706 -56.88 17.99 27.87
C ASP A 706 -57.35 19.42 28.10
N ASN A 707 -56.74 20.36 27.36
CA ASN A 707 -57.03 21.80 27.36
C ASN A 707 -56.95 22.45 28.75
N ILE A 708 -55.92 22.12 29.53
CA ILE A 708 -55.66 22.79 30.79
C ILE A 708 -55.23 24.23 30.52
N ASP A 709 -55.93 25.19 31.11
CA ASP A 709 -55.65 26.63 30.96
C ASP A 709 -54.96 27.22 32.21
N ASP A 710 -55.51 26.97 33.41
CA ASP A 710 -55.00 27.57 34.65
C ASP A 710 -55.32 26.71 35.88
N ILE A 711 -54.36 26.57 36.81
CA ILE A 711 -54.53 25.78 38.04
C ILE A 711 -54.01 26.54 39.27
N ASP A 712 -54.92 26.97 40.15
CA ASP A 712 -54.61 27.55 41.46
C ASP A 712 -54.91 26.57 42.59
N LEU A 713 -53.85 26.00 43.16
CA LEU A 713 -53.87 25.13 44.34
C LEU A 713 -53.19 25.79 45.54
N SER A 714 -53.07 27.12 45.54
CA SER A 714 -52.30 27.85 46.54
C SER A 714 -52.86 27.66 47.95
N ASN A 715 -52.02 27.81 48.98
CA ASN A 715 -52.40 27.64 50.39
C ASN A 715 -52.92 26.23 50.79
N ASN A 716 -52.54 25.18 50.06
CA ASN A 716 -52.76 23.77 50.42
C ASN A 716 -51.47 23.07 50.88
N THR A 717 -51.57 21.84 51.39
CA THR A 717 -50.45 21.06 51.95
C THR A 717 -50.14 19.80 51.12
N LEU A 718 -49.96 20.00 49.81
CA LEU A 718 -49.69 18.94 48.85
C LEU A 718 -48.26 18.35 49.01
N GLN A 719 -48.08 17.11 48.56
CA GLN A 719 -46.78 16.41 48.47
C GLN A 719 -46.25 16.42 47.04
N SER A 720 -47.10 16.18 46.05
CA SER A 720 -46.70 16.26 44.65
C SER A 720 -47.79 16.85 43.77
N PHE A 721 -47.40 17.32 42.59
CA PHE A 721 -48.28 17.70 41.51
C PHE A 721 -47.82 16.97 40.25
N LYS A 722 -48.73 16.22 39.63
CA LYS A 722 -48.45 15.36 38.48
C LYS A 722 -49.46 15.62 37.37
N ILE A 723 -48.96 15.86 36.17
CA ILE A 723 -49.74 15.83 34.93
C ILE A 723 -49.26 14.64 34.12
N GLU A 724 -50.14 13.66 33.91
CA GLU A 724 -49.85 12.42 33.20
C GLU A 724 -50.76 12.30 31.99
N SER A 725 -50.21 12.49 30.79
CA SER A 725 -50.97 12.50 29.54
C SER A 725 -52.04 13.60 29.44
N GLY A 726 -52.23 14.12 28.24
CA GLY A 726 -53.18 15.18 27.92
C GLY A 726 -52.50 16.45 27.41
N SER A 727 -53.16 17.61 27.54
CA SER A 727 -52.68 18.85 26.94
C SER A 727 -52.84 20.11 27.80
N ILE A 728 -51.87 21.02 27.67
CA ILE A 728 -51.86 22.38 28.24
C ILE A 728 -51.92 23.36 27.06
N ALA A 729 -53.02 24.12 26.94
CA ALA A 729 -53.29 24.98 25.78
C ALA A 729 -54.00 26.29 26.16
N PRO A 730 -53.34 27.21 26.89
CA PRO A 730 -53.95 28.46 27.33
C PRO A 730 -54.10 29.48 26.18
N TRP A 731 -55.30 30.00 25.95
CA TRP A 731 -55.55 31.07 24.96
C TRP A 731 -54.91 32.39 25.42
N GLY A 732 -53.80 32.78 24.80
CA GLY A 732 -53.07 34.00 25.17
C GLY A 732 -51.71 33.75 25.84
N GLY A 733 -51.30 32.48 25.97
CA GLY A 733 -49.89 32.10 25.94
C GLY A 733 -49.16 31.96 27.28
N ARG A 734 -49.84 31.71 28.40
CA ARG A 734 -49.19 31.38 29.68
C ARG A 734 -50.04 30.42 30.52
N PHE A 735 -49.44 29.35 31.00
CA PHE A 735 -50.02 28.46 32.01
C PHE A 735 -49.33 28.73 33.36
N SER A 736 -50.14 28.84 34.43
CA SER A 736 -49.64 29.04 35.79
C SER A 736 -50.14 27.94 36.71
N LEU A 737 -49.24 27.41 37.53
CA LEU A 737 -49.57 26.52 38.63
C LEU A 737 -49.18 27.17 39.96
N GLU A 738 -50.15 27.55 40.77
CA GLU A 738 -49.89 28.15 42.08
C GLU A 738 -49.96 27.13 43.22
N ASN A 739 -48.85 26.89 43.92
CA ASN A 739 -48.80 26.06 45.14
C ASN A 739 -47.94 26.70 46.24
N GLY A 740 -48.59 27.13 47.31
CA GLY A 740 -48.02 28.09 48.26
C GLY A 740 -47.64 27.57 49.65
N LYS A 741 -47.82 26.28 50.00
CA LYS A 741 -47.56 25.76 51.38
C LYS A 741 -47.19 24.26 51.44
N ALA A 742 -46.63 23.68 50.39
CA ALA A 742 -46.24 22.27 50.41
C ALA A 742 -44.97 22.03 51.26
N ASN A 743 -45.02 21.06 52.19
CA ASN A 743 -43.88 20.72 53.05
C ASN A 743 -42.72 20.08 52.29
N ASN A 744 -43.03 19.37 51.20
CA ASN A 744 -42.13 18.77 50.22
C ASN A 744 -42.95 18.73 48.91
N LEU A 745 -42.45 19.30 47.81
CA LEU A 745 -43.18 19.38 46.54
C LEU A 745 -42.38 18.71 45.43
N TRP A 746 -42.94 17.64 44.85
CA TRP A 746 -42.49 17.09 43.57
C TRP A 746 -43.39 17.56 42.44
N ILE A 747 -42.81 17.98 41.32
CA ILE A 747 -43.55 18.35 40.11
C ILE A 747 -43.22 17.32 39.04
N THR A 748 -44.22 16.78 38.37
CA THR A 748 -44.03 15.82 37.28
C THR A 748 -44.95 16.14 36.11
N MET A 749 -44.38 16.18 34.91
CA MET A 749 -45.10 16.14 33.64
C MET A 749 -44.59 14.92 32.88
N ASP A 750 -45.50 14.03 32.47
CA ASP A 750 -45.16 12.88 31.64
C ASP A 750 -46.16 12.74 30.49
N ASN A 751 -45.64 12.65 29.26
CA ASN A 751 -46.41 12.48 28.04
C ASN A 751 -47.44 13.62 27.78
N VAL A 752 -47.06 14.87 28.07
CA VAL A 752 -47.95 16.04 27.97
C VAL A 752 -47.66 16.85 26.70
N ASN A 753 -48.71 17.18 25.94
CA ASN A 753 -48.65 18.14 24.84
C ASN A 753 -48.83 19.57 25.36
N VAL A 754 -47.87 20.45 25.09
CA VAL A 754 -47.84 21.81 25.62
C VAL A 754 -47.85 22.79 24.46
N SER A 755 -49.00 23.42 24.23
CA SER A 755 -49.20 24.47 23.22
C SER A 755 -49.14 25.87 23.86
N ALA A 756 -48.34 26.03 24.91
CA ALA A 756 -48.17 27.25 25.68
C ALA A 756 -46.76 27.83 25.50
N ARG A 757 -46.63 29.16 25.36
CA ARG A 757 -45.32 29.84 25.29
C ARG A 757 -44.57 29.83 26.62
N TYR A 758 -45.30 29.94 27.73
CA TYR A 758 -44.76 29.88 29.08
C TYR A 758 -45.53 28.90 29.93
N VAL A 759 -44.80 28.04 30.63
CA VAL A 759 -45.31 27.16 31.69
C VAL A 759 -44.64 27.60 32.98
N THR A 760 -45.40 28.14 33.92
CA THR A 760 -44.86 28.66 35.18
C THR A 760 -45.33 27.84 36.36
N PHE A 761 -44.38 27.32 37.13
CA PHE A 761 -44.60 26.64 38.39
C PHE A 761 -44.31 27.60 39.54
N TYR A 762 -45.36 28.13 40.17
CA TYR A 762 -45.25 28.94 41.38
C TYR A 762 -45.21 28.04 42.61
N ALA A 763 -44.01 27.74 43.08
CA ALA A 763 -43.70 26.95 44.27
C ALA A 763 -43.23 27.82 45.45
N GLN A 764 -43.54 29.12 45.45
CA GLN A 764 -43.24 30.04 46.55
C GLN A 764 -43.77 29.48 47.89
N LYS A 765 -43.03 29.72 48.98
CA LYS A 765 -43.35 29.21 50.33
C LYS A 765 -43.53 27.68 50.45
N SER A 766 -43.15 26.91 49.43
CA SER A 766 -43.10 25.44 49.42
C SER A 766 -41.65 24.94 49.42
N ASN A 767 -41.39 23.74 49.94
CA ASN A 767 -40.08 23.09 49.83
C ASN A 767 -40.02 22.24 48.55
N LEU A 768 -39.59 22.82 47.43
CA LEU A 768 -39.44 22.08 46.16
C LEU A 768 -38.39 20.98 46.34
N GLN A 769 -38.71 19.75 45.91
CA GLN A 769 -37.83 18.59 46.01
C GLN A 769 -37.31 18.14 44.64
N SER A 770 -38.15 18.02 43.61
CA SER A 770 -37.65 17.73 42.27
C SER A 770 -38.67 18.13 41.22
N VAL A 771 -38.21 18.38 40.01
CA VAL A 771 -39.07 18.61 38.83
C VAL A 771 -38.68 17.61 37.75
N TYR A 772 -39.64 16.80 37.31
CA TYR A 772 -39.46 15.83 36.23
C TYR A 772 -40.36 16.22 35.06
N ILE A 773 -39.78 16.41 33.87
CA ILE A 773 -40.52 16.67 32.63
C ILE A 773 -40.06 15.62 31.63
N LYS A 774 -40.94 14.69 31.28
CA LYS A 774 -40.59 13.52 30.48
C LYS A 774 -41.55 13.31 29.32
N ASN A 775 -41.01 12.93 28.17
CA ASN A 775 -41.80 12.58 26.99
C ASN A 775 -42.81 13.67 26.58
N CYS A 776 -42.52 14.94 26.89
CA CYS A 776 -43.43 16.05 26.62
C CYS A 776 -43.13 16.69 25.25
N LYS A 777 -44.18 17.15 24.58
CA LYS A 777 -44.08 17.82 23.28
C LYS A 777 -44.47 19.29 23.43
N PHE A 778 -43.53 20.20 23.18
CA PHE A 778 -43.76 21.64 23.21
C PHE A 778 -44.06 22.15 21.80
N GLU A 779 -45.32 22.50 21.52
CA GLU A 779 -45.81 22.70 20.15
C GLU A 779 -45.58 24.11 19.59
N GLU A 780 -45.20 25.08 20.42
CA GLU A 780 -44.90 26.45 19.97
C GLU A 780 -43.66 26.46 19.06
N GLU A 781 -43.74 27.15 17.92
CA GLU A 781 -42.66 27.21 16.92
C GLU A 781 -41.34 27.77 17.51
N ASP A 782 -41.44 28.80 18.34
CA ASP A 782 -40.31 29.41 19.07
C ASP A 782 -39.87 28.59 20.31
N GLY A 783 -40.57 27.48 20.57
CA GLY A 783 -40.48 26.62 21.74
C GLY A 783 -41.07 27.24 23.01
N THR A 784 -41.13 26.44 24.07
CA THR A 784 -41.74 26.83 25.36
C THR A 784 -40.68 27.13 26.42
N THR A 785 -40.91 28.21 27.17
CA THR A 785 -40.15 28.53 28.39
C THR A 785 -40.81 27.90 29.61
N VAL A 786 -40.04 27.12 30.38
CA VAL A 786 -40.45 26.59 31.67
C VAL A 786 -39.87 27.45 32.78
N CYS A 787 -40.73 28.11 33.53
CA CYS A 787 -40.37 28.94 34.66
C CYS A 787 -40.65 28.20 35.97
N ILE A 788 -39.69 28.19 36.89
CA ILE A 788 -39.88 27.68 38.25
C ILE A 788 -39.65 28.85 39.22
N ASP A 789 -40.73 29.30 39.85
CA ASP A 789 -40.71 30.37 40.83
C ASP A 789 -40.71 29.78 42.24
N LYS A 790 -39.64 30.02 43.00
CA LYS A 790 -39.51 29.60 44.41
C LYS A 790 -38.89 30.71 45.25
N ASP A 791 -39.33 30.83 46.49
CA ASP A 791 -38.71 31.77 47.44
C ASP A 791 -37.35 31.24 47.89
N VAL A 792 -36.32 32.08 47.81
CA VAL A 792 -34.99 31.75 48.34
C VAL A 792 -35.08 31.58 49.86
N THR A 793 -34.66 30.40 50.33
CA THR A 793 -34.07 30.04 51.66
C THR A 793 -34.77 28.86 52.36
N LYS A 794 -34.24 27.65 52.12
CA LYS A 794 -33.93 26.66 53.16
C LYS A 794 -33.14 25.49 52.55
N LYS A 795 -31.82 25.47 52.78
CA LYS A 795 -30.99 24.28 52.56
C LYS A 795 -31.48 23.18 53.48
N ASN A 796 -32.19 22.19 52.96
CA ASN A 796 -32.29 20.89 53.61
C ASN A 796 -31.44 19.89 52.81
N PRO A 797 -30.17 19.63 53.20
CA PRO A 797 -29.19 18.86 52.40
C PRO A 797 -29.49 17.37 52.25
N GLN A 798 -30.69 16.90 52.64
CA GLN A 798 -31.00 15.47 52.78
C GLN A 798 -31.70 14.87 51.55
N TYR A 799 -32.17 15.70 50.62
CA TYR A 799 -32.81 15.28 49.37
C TYR A 799 -32.18 16.11 48.24
N GLY A 800 -31.63 15.43 47.23
CA GLY A 800 -31.02 16.10 46.08
C GLY A 800 -32.11 16.79 45.27
N ASP A 801 -32.10 18.11 45.26
CA ASP A 801 -33.09 18.88 44.52
C ASP A 801 -32.68 18.92 43.04
N ASP A 802 -33.27 18.06 42.21
CA ASP A 802 -32.90 17.93 40.79
C ASP A 802 -34.03 18.41 39.85
N VAL A 803 -33.66 19.04 38.74
CA VAL A 803 -34.55 19.31 37.60
C VAL A 803 -34.12 18.44 36.43
N ILE A 804 -34.99 17.52 36.01
CA ILE A 804 -34.70 16.56 34.96
C ILE A 804 -35.72 16.72 33.83
N VAL A 805 -35.21 17.06 32.64
CA VAL A 805 -35.96 17.10 31.39
C VAL A 805 -35.44 15.99 30.49
N GLU A 806 -36.30 15.06 30.10
CA GLU A 806 -35.90 13.85 29.38
C GLU A 806 -36.85 13.54 28.21
N LYS A 807 -36.30 13.28 27.02
CA LYS A 807 -37.09 12.88 25.83
C LYS A 807 -38.19 13.89 25.46
N CYS A 808 -37.92 15.17 25.67
CA CYS A 808 -38.86 16.23 25.33
C CYS A 808 -38.50 16.87 23.99
N SER A 809 -39.50 17.20 23.18
CA SER A 809 -39.28 17.89 21.91
C SER A 809 -39.57 19.38 22.03
N ASN A 810 -38.67 20.20 21.49
CA ASN A 810 -38.85 21.64 21.26
C ASN A 810 -38.94 22.51 22.54
N ILE A 811 -38.26 22.09 23.61
CA ILE A 811 -38.10 22.92 24.82
C ILE A 811 -37.14 24.08 24.55
N CYS A 812 -37.55 25.32 24.83
CA CYS A 812 -36.75 26.52 24.52
C CYS A 812 -35.88 26.97 25.69
N SER A 813 -36.43 26.96 26.90
CA SER A 813 -35.76 27.60 28.03
C SER A 813 -36.19 27.04 29.37
N LEU A 814 -35.27 27.02 30.32
CA LEU A 814 -35.53 26.82 31.75
C LEU A 814 -35.13 28.10 32.49
N GLN A 815 -36.05 28.65 33.27
CA GLN A 815 -35.82 29.92 33.96
C GLN A 815 -36.22 29.87 35.43
N GLY A 816 -35.40 30.49 36.29
CA GLY A 816 -35.88 31.00 37.57
C GLY A 816 -36.73 32.25 37.35
N ASN A 817 -37.77 32.48 38.16
CA ASN A 817 -38.58 33.69 38.02
C ASN A 817 -37.83 34.93 38.54
N LEU A 818 -37.35 35.75 37.60
CA LEU A 818 -36.65 37.02 37.85
C LEU A 818 -37.64 38.15 38.17
N THR A 819 -38.40 38.06 39.25
CA THR A 819 -39.22 39.20 39.71
C THR A 819 -38.34 40.26 40.37
N VAL A 820 -38.00 41.31 39.61
CA VAL A 820 -37.38 42.53 40.13
C VAL A 820 -38.47 43.37 40.81
N SER A 821 -38.40 43.57 42.14
CA SER A 821 -39.14 44.69 42.75
C SER A 821 -38.46 45.99 42.31
N LEU A 822 -39.10 46.73 41.40
CA LEU A 822 -38.60 48.00 40.88
C LEU A 822 -38.69 49.12 41.93
N GLU A 823 -37.79 49.14 42.92
CA GLU A 823 -37.44 50.36 43.67
C GLU A 823 -36.13 50.93 43.10
N PRO A 824 -36.11 52.16 42.56
CA PRO A 824 -34.89 52.78 42.06
C PRO A 824 -33.82 52.86 43.18
N GLY A 825 -32.68 52.20 42.96
CA GLY A 825 -31.53 52.26 43.87
C GLY A 825 -31.45 51.17 44.94
N LYS A 826 -32.32 50.15 44.93
CA LYS A 826 -32.13 48.93 45.73
C LYS A 826 -31.96 47.72 44.81
N TRP A 827 -30.92 46.93 45.04
CA TRP A 827 -30.76 45.61 44.45
C TRP A 827 -31.87 44.72 45.04
N GLY A 828 -32.83 44.29 44.22
CA GLY A 828 -33.78 43.27 44.64
C GLY A 828 -33.08 41.91 44.70
N ASP A 829 -33.42 41.08 45.68
CA ASP A 829 -32.93 39.70 45.75
C ASP A 829 -33.41 38.94 44.50
N TYR A 830 -32.46 38.41 43.71
CA TYR A 830 -32.77 37.55 42.57
C TYR A 830 -33.28 36.21 43.09
N ASN A 831 -34.53 35.84 42.77
CA ASN A 831 -35.04 34.49 43.00
C ASN A 831 -34.49 33.53 41.94
N MET A 832 -33.18 33.24 42.01
CA MET A 832 -32.57 32.22 41.17
C MET A 832 -33.14 30.84 41.52
N LEU A 833 -33.24 29.97 40.51
CA LEU A 833 -33.50 28.56 40.69
C LEU A 833 -32.30 27.89 41.37
N ASP A 834 -32.25 27.94 42.70
CA ASP A 834 -31.18 27.34 43.55
C ASP A 834 -31.45 25.86 43.83
N ILE A 835 -30.76 24.95 43.13
CA ILE A 835 -30.99 23.49 43.13
C ILE A 835 -29.65 22.72 43.06
N GLY A 836 -29.68 21.40 43.24
CA GLY A 836 -28.51 20.54 43.15
C GLY A 836 -28.03 20.38 41.72
N GLU A 837 -28.82 19.70 40.89
CA GLU A 837 -28.46 19.35 39.52
C GLU A 837 -29.58 19.66 38.52
N ILE A 838 -29.20 20.11 37.33
CA ILE A 838 -30.09 20.25 36.17
C ILE A 838 -29.64 19.26 35.11
N LYS A 839 -30.54 18.40 34.62
CA LYS A 839 -30.27 17.44 33.54
C LYS A 839 -31.22 17.64 32.37
N ILE A 840 -30.67 17.78 31.17
CA ILE A 840 -31.40 17.80 29.89
C ILE A 840 -30.90 16.63 29.05
N VAL A 841 -31.73 15.62 28.80
CA VAL A 841 -31.28 14.36 28.19
C VAL A 841 -32.21 13.92 27.05
N ASN A 842 -31.65 13.55 25.89
CA ASN A 842 -32.42 13.09 24.73
C ASN A 842 -33.50 14.09 24.27
N CYS A 843 -33.25 15.39 24.40
CA CYS A 843 -34.22 16.42 24.05
C CYS A 843 -33.92 17.03 22.68
N THR A 844 -34.95 17.61 22.04
CA THR A 844 -34.77 18.47 20.87
C THR A 844 -35.08 19.92 21.18
N PHE A 845 -34.40 20.84 20.48
CA PHE A 845 -34.49 22.28 20.71
C PHE A 845 -35.06 23.03 19.49
N PRO A 846 -35.76 24.17 19.70
CA PRO A 846 -36.21 25.06 18.64
C PRO A 846 -35.01 25.74 17.95
N MET A 847 -35.28 26.49 16.88
CA MET A 847 -34.27 27.21 16.09
C MET A 847 -33.38 28.14 16.93
N ASN A 848 -33.94 28.79 17.96
CA ASN A 848 -33.19 29.68 18.85
C ASN A 848 -32.34 28.93 19.90
N GLY A 849 -32.44 27.60 19.96
CA GLY A 849 -31.70 26.75 20.88
C GLY A 849 -32.28 26.67 22.27
N PHE A 850 -31.41 26.33 23.24
CA PHE A 850 -31.77 26.18 24.64
C PHE A 850 -31.19 27.31 25.48
N TYR A 851 -32.01 27.95 26.30
CA TYR A 851 -31.59 29.03 27.18
C TYR A 851 -31.82 28.70 28.66
N LEU A 852 -30.75 28.60 29.44
CA LEU A 852 -30.82 28.55 30.90
C LEU A 852 -30.62 29.96 31.46
N ASN A 853 -31.60 30.44 32.23
CA ASN A 853 -31.55 31.79 32.79
C ASN A 853 -31.89 31.81 34.29
N GLY A 854 -31.12 32.56 35.08
CA GLY A 854 -31.43 32.78 36.49
C GLY A 854 -31.40 31.51 37.34
N ALA A 855 -30.37 30.67 37.20
CA ALA A 855 -30.24 29.41 37.93
C ALA A 855 -28.95 29.33 38.75
N LYS A 856 -29.02 28.71 39.93
CA LYS A 856 -27.88 28.40 40.78
C LYS A 856 -27.81 26.90 41.02
N ALA A 857 -26.76 26.23 40.54
CA ALA A 857 -26.67 24.78 40.60
C ALA A 857 -25.25 24.26 40.85
N THR A 858 -25.12 23.10 41.50
CA THR A 858 -23.81 22.43 41.61
C THR A 858 -23.41 21.74 40.31
N SER A 859 -24.40 21.33 39.50
CA SER A 859 -24.15 20.73 38.20
C SER A 859 -25.25 21.01 37.19
N PHE A 860 -24.86 21.22 35.93
CA PHE A 860 -25.72 21.17 34.76
C PHE A 860 -25.18 20.13 33.79
N VAL A 861 -26.04 19.22 33.34
CA VAL A 861 -25.69 18.18 32.37
C VAL A 861 -26.65 18.24 31.18
N MET A 862 -26.10 18.36 29.98
CA MET A 862 -26.83 18.19 28.72
C MET A 862 -26.26 17.01 27.96
N LYS A 863 -27.11 16.06 27.54
CA LYS A 863 -26.64 14.83 26.92
C LYS A 863 -27.55 14.31 25.81
N ASP A 864 -26.94 13.89 24.71
CA ASP A 864 -27.62 13.26 23.57
C ASP A 864 -28.76 14.15 22.99
N CYS A 865 -28.55 15.48 23.00
CA CYS A 865 -29.53 16.45 22.51
C CYS A 865 -29.25 16.88 21.06
N THR A 866 -30.31 17.05 20.27
CA THR A 866 -30.20 17.37 18.84
C THR A 866 -31.09 18.56 18.45
N PRO A 867 -30.64 19.42 17.51
CA PRO A 867 -31.44 20.54 17.06
C PRO A 867 -32.51 20.11 16.07
N ASN A 868 -33.63 20.83 16.02
CA ASN A 868 -34.64 20.62 14.98
C ASN A 868 -34.23 21.22 13.61
N GLN A 869 -33.23 22.12 13.56
CA GLN A 869 -32.76 22.82 12.34
C GLN A 869 -31.25 23.11 12.36
N GLU A 870 -30.68 23.62 11.27
CA GLU A 870 -29.22 23.69 10.99
C GLU A 870 -28.37 24.55 11.93
N ILE A 871 -28.95 25.46 12.72
CA ILE A 871 -28.23 26.35 13.64
C ILE A 871 -28.93 26.33 15.00
N THR A 872 -28.21 25.98 16.06
CA THR A 872 -28.76 25.90 17.43
C THR A 872 -27.66 26.19 18.45
N ALA A 873 -27.99 27.04 19.43
CA ALA A 873 -27.11 27.47 20.49
C ALA A 873 -27.55 26.91 21.86
N THR A 874 -26.62 26.76 22.79
CA THR A 874 -26.94 26.65 24.22
C THR A 874 -26.41 27.86 24.94
N SER A 875 -27.28 28.55 25.67
CA SER A 875 -26.97 29.85 26.26
C SER A 875 -27.21 29.84 27.78
N PHE A 876 -26.32 30.49 28.52
CA PHE A 876 -26.36 30.63 29.97
C PHE A 876 -26.40 32.12 30.34
N GLY A 877 -27.50 32.56 30.95
CA GLY A 877 -27.69 33.94 31.42
C GLY A 877 -27.93 34.01 32.92
N ASP A 878 -27.26 34.93 33.61
CA ASP A 878 -27.47 35.18 35.06
C ASP A 878 -27.47 33.90 35.94
N CYS A 879 -26.59 32.96 35.61
CA CYS A 879 -26.46 31.68 36.32
C CYS A 879 -25.24 31.65 37.24
N GLU A 880 -25.28 30.87 38.32
CA GLU A 880 -24.13 30.49 39.16
C GLU A 880 -24.00 28.97 39.21
N ILE A 881 -23.11 28.38 38.39
CA ILE A 881 -23.01 26.92 38.23
C ILE A 881 -21.58 26.45 38.52
N ASP A 882 -21.43 25.43 39.37
CA ASP A 882 -20.09 24.89 39.66
C ASP A 882 -19.57 24.08 38.46
N ASN A 883 -20.33 23.11 37.95
CA ASN A 883 -19.91 22.25 36.84
C ASN A 883 -20.95 22.16 35.72
N VAL A 884 -20.56 22.53 34.50
CA VAL A 884 -21.35 22.33 33.29
C VAL A 884 -20.72 21.20 32.47
N VAL A 885 -21.53 20.22 32.07
CA VAL A 885 -21.11 19.10 31.21
C VAL A 885 -22.09 18.99 30.04
N ILE A 886 -21.58 19.08 28.82
CA ILE A 886 -22.35 18.87 27.59
C ILE A 886 -21.70 17.72 26.83
N GLU A 887 -22.44 16.62 26.62
CA GLU A 887 -21.96 15.38 26.02
C GLU A 887 -22.79 15.00 24.80
N ASN A 888 -22.14 14.55 23.72
CA ASN A 888 -22.79 13.95 22.54
C ASN A 888 -23.96 14.78 21.99
N SER A 889 -23.87 16.10 22.09
CA SER A 889 -24.95 17.01 21.73
C SER A 889 -24.56 17.83 20.51
N VAL A 890 -25.47 17.91 19.56
CA VAL A 890 -25.22 18.58 18.28
C VAL A 890 -25.51 20.08 18.43
N LEU A 891 -24.47 20.87 18.72
CA LEU A 891 -24.58 22.31 18.91
C LEU A 891 -23.68 23.08 17.94
N SER A 892 -24.16 24.23 17.47
CA SER A 892 -23.37 25.17 16.66
C SER A 892 -22.64 26.19 17.53
N SER A 893 -23.20 26.55 18.69
CA SER A 893 -22.57 27.49 19.61
C SER A 893 -22.96 27.31 21.09
N VAL A 894 -22.08 27.75 21.98
CA VAL A 894 -22.30 27.84 23.43
C VAL A 894 -22.01 29.27 23.88
N TRP A 895 -22.95 29.88 24.61
CA TRP A 895 -22.87 31.26 25.05
C TRP A 895 -22.93 31.38 26.58
N VAL A 896 -21.97 32.10 27.14
CA VAL A 896 -21.94 32.51 28.55
C VAL A 896 -22.13 34.03 28.57
N HIS A 897 -23.35 34.44 28.89
CA HIS A 897 -23.76 35.84 28.81
C HIS A 897 -23.18 36.68 29.95
N GLY A 898 -22.90 37.93 29.61
CA GLY A 898 -22.26 38.88 30.49
C GLY A 898 -23.23 39.78 31.24
N VAL A 899 -22.69 40.89 31.74
CA VAL A 899 -23.50 41.93 32.40
C VAL A 899 -24.13 42.81 31.31
N SER A 900 -25.46 42.84 31.25
CA SER A 900 -26.23 43.65 30.29
C SER A 900 -27.37 44.39 31.00
N GLU A 901 -27.80 45.54 30.46
CA GLU A 901 -28.97 46.24 30.99
C GLU A 901 -30.23 45.43 30.70
N ILE A 902 -31.03 45.15 31.73
CA ILE A 902 -32.30 44.45 31.57
C ILE A 902 -33.23 45.35 30.75
N ALA A 903 -33.69 44.86 29.60
CA ALA A 903 -34.48 45.64 28.66
C ALA A 903 -35.72 46.28 29.32
N GLY A 904 -35.85 47.61 29.19
CA GLY A 904 -36.96 48.37 29.76
C GLY A 904 -36.85 48.69 31.26
N SER A 905 -35.75 48.33 31.93
CA SER A 905 -35.55 48.59 33.36
C SER A 905 -35.07 50.01 33.69
N GLY A 906 -34.49 50.73 32.73
CA GLY A 906 -34.03 52.10 32.91
C GLY A 906 -32.83 52.23 33.86
N GLY A 907 -31.82 51.34 33.71
CA GLY A 907 -30.57 51.37 34.46
C GLY A 907 -30.31 50.20 35.42
N ILE A 908 -31.04 49.09 35.31
CA ILE A 908 -30.76 47.86 36.09
C ILE A 908 -29.97 46.88 35.21
N TYR A 909 -28.89 46.34 35.77
CA TYR A 909 -27.99 45.43 35.07
C TYR A 909 -28.10 44.00 35.62
N SER A 910 -27.97 43.04 34.71
CA SER A 910 -27.84 41.62 34.98
C SER A 910 -26.55 41.32 35.75
N THR A 911 -26.43 40.15 36.37
CA THR A 911 -25.22 39.76 37.10
C THR A 911 -24.21 39.00 36.25
N GLY A 912 -24.62 38.56 35.06
CA GLY A 912 -23.83 37.71 34.18
C GLY A 912 -23.81 36.26 34.67
N ALA A 913 -23.46 35.34 33.77
CA ALA A 913 -23.28 33.93 34.09
C ALA A 913 -21.88 33.66 34.66
N LYS A 914 -21.82 32.91 35.77
CA LYS A 914 -20.60 32.47 36.44
C LYS A 914 -20.56 30.96 36.49
N ILE A 915 -19.60 30.38 35.78
CA ILE A 915 -19.43 28.94 35.65
C ILE A 915 -18.02 28.58 36.14
N GLN A 916 -17.86 27.71 37.15
CA GLN A 916 -16.51 27.38 37.64
C GLN A 916 -15.76 26.44 36.69
N SER A 917 -16.44 25.41 36.16
CA SER A 917 -15.88 24.49 35.18
C SER A 917 -16.91 24.14 34.12
N MET A 918 -16.47 24.09 32.86
CA MET A 918 -17.27 23.66 31.73
C MET A 918 -16.54 22.60 30.92
N VAL A 919 -17.22 21.48 30.65
CA VAL A 919 -16.75 20.38 29.81
C VAL A 919 -17.68 20.24 28.61
N LEU A 920 -17.11 20.31 27.42
CA LEU A 920 -17.78 20.06 26.14
C LEU A 920 -17.14 18.81 25.52
N ASP A 921 -17.85 17.68 25.53
CA ASP A 921 -17.34 16.39 25.05
C ASP A 921 -18.16 15.89 23.86
N ASN A 922 -17.51 15.72 22.70
CA ASN A 922 -18.15 15.33 21.46
C ASN A 922 -19.31 16.29 21.08
N VAL A 923 -19.07 17.59 21.21
CA VAL A 923 -20.02 18.66 20.92
C VAL A 923 -19.65 19.34 19.60
N GLY A 924 -20.58 19.44 18.66
CA GLY A 924 -20.38 20.15 17.40
C GLY A 924 -21.37 19.75 16.29
N PHE A 925 -21.43 20.57 15.23
CA PHE A 925 -22.18 20.29 13.99
C PHE A 925 -21.26 20.43 12.77
N SER A 926 -21.78 20.12 11.57
CA SER A 926 -21.03 20.16 10.31
C SER A 926 -20.29 21.50 10.05
N GLY A 927 -20.71 22.62 10.65
CA GLY A 927 -20.06 23.92 10.49
C GLY A 927 -18.92 24.26 11.46
N GLY A 928 -18.71 23.47 12.53
CA GLY A 928 -17.81 23.80 13.65
C GLY A 928 -18.53 24.19 14.94
N LEU A 929 -17.76 24.50 15.99
CA LEU A 929 -18.24 24.90 17.31
C LEU A 929 -17.76 26.32 17.65
N GLN A 930 -18.70 27.20 18.01
CA GLN A 930 -18.40 28.54 18.53
C GLN A 930 -18.64 28.61 20.04
N PHE A 931 -17.64 29.03 20.81
CA PHE A 931 -17.75 29.32 22.23
C PHE A 931 -17.62 30.81 22.48
N ASN A 932 -18.59 31.40 23.17
CA ASN A 932 -18.61 32.84 23.49
C ASN A 932 -18.73 33.06 25.00
N CYS A 933 -17.83 33.85 25.59
CA CYS A 933 -17.95 34.38 26.94
C CYS A 933 -17.93 35.91 26.91
N GLU A 934 -19.08 36.52 27.15
CA GLU A 934 -19.28 37.96 27.10
C GLU A 934 -18.67 38.68 28.30
N LYS A 935 -18.53 40.01 28.18
CA LYS A 935 -17.95 40.84 29.25
C LYS A 935 -18.84 40.83 30.50
N GLY A 936 -18.26 40.42 31.63
CA GLY A 936 -18.99 40.24 32.89
C GLY A 936 -19.54 38.84 33.10
N GLY A 937 -19.40 37.95 32.10
CA GLY A 937 -19.53 36.51 32.27
C GLY A 937 -18.19 35.91 32.72
N TYR A 938 -18.23 34.76 33.36
CA TYR A 938 -17.05 34.10 33.90
C TYR A 938 -17.10 32.59 33.66
N VAL A 939 -16.02 32.04 33.12
CA VAL A 939 -15.75 30.60 33.04
C VAL A 939 -14.38 30.33 33.64
N GLY A 940 -14.32 29.59 34.75
CA GLY A 940 -13.06 29.32 35.45
C GLY A 940 -12.14 28.35 34.71
N SER A 941 -12.71 27.31 34.10
CA SER A 941 -11.99 26.37 33.24
C SER A 941 -12.90 25.89 32.11
N LEU A 942 -12.37 25.83 30.89
CA LEU A 942 -13.05 25.25 29.73
C LEU A 942 -12.28 24.02 29.28
N ILE A 943 -12.95 22.87 29.16
CA ILE A 943 -12.39 21.62 28.64
C ILE A 943 -13.21 21.23 27.42
N ILE A 944 -12.55 20.97 26.30
CA ILE A 944 -13.16 20.52 25.06
C ILE A 944 -12.52 19.18 24.68
N ARG A 945 -13.34 18.14 24.48
CA ARG A 945 -12.89 16.77 24.22
C ARG A 945 -13.53 16.19 22.98
N ASN A 946 -12.78 15.34 22.26
CA ASN A 946 -13.31 14.51 21.16
C ASN A 946 -14.06 15.31 20.08
N CYS A 947 -13.77 16.60 19.93
CA CYS A 947 -14.42 17.46 18.95
C CYS A 947 -13.69 17.38 17.61
N THR A 948 -14.44 17.49 16.52
CA THR A 948 -13.91 17.46 15.15
C THR A 948 -14.35 18.70 14.36
N ARG A 949 -13.50 19.21 13.45
CA ARG A 949 -13.69 20.37 12.53
C ARG A 949 -13.10 21.71 13.00
N SER A 950 -13.89 22.76 13.18
CA SER A 950 -13.38 24.12 13.47
C SER A 950 -13.85 24.59 14.84
N LEU A 951 -13.00 25.36 15.52
CA LEU A 951 -13.27 25.92 16.83
C LEU A 951 -13.10 27.44 16.80
N SER A 952 -14.12 28.17 17.21
CA SER A 952 -14.05 29.62 17.39
C SER A 952 -14.26 29.96 18.86
N ILE A 953 -13.35 30.71 19.46
CA ILE A 953 -13.43 31.15 20.86
C ILE A 953 -13.44 32.67 20.89
N GLU A 954 -14.47 33.25 21.48
CA GLU A 954 -14.58 34.68 21.72
C GLU A 954 -14.78 34.95 23.22
N THR A 955 -13.77 35.50 23.88
CA THR A 955 -13.79 35.73 25.33
C THR A 955 -13.42 37.18 25.62
N ALA A 956 -14.15 37.84 26.51
CA ALA A 956 -13.85 39.22 26.89
C ALA A 956 -12.60 39.34 27.79
N GLU A 957 -12.34 38.31 28.60
CA GLU A 957 -11.15 38.15 29.45
C GLU A 957 -10.51 36.79 29.16
N PRO A 958 -9.17 36.64 29.28
CA PRO A 958 -8.50 35.37 29.06
C PRO A 958 -9.00 34.26 29.98
N ILE A 959 -9.19 33.06 29.44
CA ILE A 959 -9.49 31.84 30.19
C ILE A 959 -8.49 30.74 29.86
N ASP A 960 -8.43 29.72 30.71
CA ASP A 960 -7.70 28.49 30.44
C ASP A 960 -8.60 27.52 29.64
N VAL A 961 -8.12 27.12 28.46
CA VAL A 961 -8.80 26.22 27.52
C VAL A 961 -8.02 24.92 27.39
N ASN A 962 -8.58 23.82 27.88
CA ASN A 962 -8.02 22.48 27.71
C ASN A 962 -8.64 21.83 26.46
N LEU A 963 -7.81 21.42 25.51
CA LEU A 963 -8.21 20.65 24.33
C LEU A 963 -7.65 19.23 24.46
N GLU A 964 -8.51 18.21 24.48
CA GLU A 964 -8.11 16.82 24.70
C GLU A 964 -8.67 15.90 23.60
N ASN A 965 -7.79 15.18 22.88
CA ASN A 965 -8.19 14.23 21.83
C ASN A 965 -9.07 14.84 20.72
N CYS A 966 -8.84 16.11 20.38
CA CYS A 966 -9.62 16.81 19.35
C CYS A 966 -8.92 16.78 17.98
N THR A 967 -9.71 16.95 16.92
CA THR A 967 -9.22 17.13 15.54
C THR A 967 -9.73 18.46 15.00
N PHE A 968 -8.83 19.44 14.85
CA PHE A 968 -9.21 20.78 14.40
C PHE A 968 -8.53 21.21 13.09
N GLU A 969 -9.29 21.79 12.18
CA GLU A 969 -8.77 22.46 10.98
C GLU A 969 -8.26 23.86 11.32
N HIS A 970 -9.00 24.60 12.14
CA HIS A 970 -8.68 25.98 12.48
C HIS A 970 -9.17 26.30 13.91
N ILE A 971 -8.35 27.03 14.67
CA ILE A 971 -8.77 27.70 15.90
C ILE A 971 -8.76 29.21 15.62
N THR A 972 -9.91 29.86 15.83
CA THR A 972 -10.01 31.32 15.72
C THR A 972 -10.27 31.91 17.10
N GLU A 973 -9.46 32.91 17.49
CA GLU A 973 -9.66 33.66 18.74
C GLU A 973 -10.08 35.11 18.47
N TRP A 974 -10.98 35.62 19.31
CA TRP A 974 -11.43 37.01 19.28
C TRP A 974 -11.37 37.66 20.68
N LYS A 975 -11.08 38.96 20.71
CA LYS A 975 -11.00 39.86 21.89
C LYS A 975 -9.83 39.59 22.84
N ALA A 976 -9.86 38.52 23.64
CA ALA A 976 -8.80 38.19 24.59
C ALA A 976 -7.95 37.00 24.09
N ALA A 977 -6.67 36.97 24.45
CA ALA A 977 -5.79 35.85 24.14
C ALA A 977 -5.88 34.82 25.27
N ASN A 978 -6.42 33.64 24.98
CA ASN A 978 -6.59 32.57 25.95
C ASN A 978 -5.30 31.72 26.05
N ILE A 979 -5.20 30.93 27.12
CA ILE A 979 -4.13 29.97 27.32
C ILE A 979 -4.65 28.59 26.97
N TYR A 980 -4.04 27.94 25.99
CA TYR A 980 -4.40 26.60 25.54
C TYR A 980 -3.51 25.56 26.18
N HIS A 981 -4.14 24.55 26.76
CA HIS A 981 -3.53 23.31 27.22
C HIS A 981 -3.98 22.18 26.30
N ILE A 982 -3.12 21.76 25.39
CA ILE A 982 -3.47 20.79 24.35
C ILE A 982 -2.87 19.44 24.71
N THR A 983 -3.68 18.38 24.65
CA THR A 983 -3.26 16.99 24.85
C THR A 983 -3.82 16.12 23.73
N ASN A 984 -2.93 15.43 23.00
CA ASN A 984 -3.28 14.45 21.97
C ASN A 984 -4.21 14.96 20.85
N CYS A 985 -4.01 16.18 20.36
CA CYS A 985 -4.85 16.76 19.31
C CYS A 985 -4.18 16.71 17.92
N ASP A 986 -4.98 16.60 16.87
CA ASP A 986 -4.54 16.64 15.47
C ASP A 986 -4.99 17.96 14.80
N PHE A 987 -4.06 18.64 14.13
CA PHE A 987 -4.29 19.88 13.40
C PHE A 987 -3.96 19.72 11.91
N GLN A 988 -4.84 20.21 11.03
CA GLN A 988 -4.68 20.31 9.56
C GLN A 988 -3.81 19.21 8.90
N ASN A 989 -4.41 18.08 8.55
CA ASN A 989 -3.76 17.04 7.72
C ASN A 989 -2.43 16.51 8.30
N GLY A 990 -2.41 16.15 9.59
CA GLY A 990 -1.37 15.30 10.18
C GLY A 990 -0.34 16.01 11.07
N LYS A 991 -0.59 17.24 11.51
CA LYS A 991 0.25 17.89 12.53
C LYS A 991 -0.25 17.53 13.92
N TYR A 992 0.24 16.41 14.41
CA TYR A 992 -0.16 15.86 15.71
C TYR A 992 0.61 16.50 16.87
N ILE A 993 -0.13 17.05 17.85
CA ILE A 993 0.40 17.66 19.06
C ILE A 993 0.06 16.78 20.26
N THR A 994 1.08 16.15 20.84
CA THR A 994 0.93 15.33 22.06
C THR A 994 0.70 16.18 23.31
N SER A 995 1.43 17.29 23.45
CA SER A 995 1.32 18.22 24.57
C SER A 995 1.75 19.62 24.14
N PHE A 996 0.95 20.64 24.48
CA PHE A 996 1.32 22.05 24.29
C PHE A 996 0.68 22.94 25.36
N VAL A 997 1.39 23.99 25.78
CA VAL A 997 0.86 25.05 26.65
C VAL A 997 1.30 26.41 26.10
N GLY A 998 0.34 27.26 25.74
CA GLY A 998 0.62 28.58 25.20
C GLY A 998 -0.60 29.28 24.61
N THR A 999 -0.39 30.47 24.07
CA THR A 999 -1.42 31.25 23.36
C THR A 999 -1.71 30.69 21.96
N ALA A 1000 -2.86 31.01 21.34
CA ALA A 1000 -3.12 30.56 19.96
C ALA A 1000 -2.06 31.07 18.97
N LYS A 1001 -1.49 32.25 19.19
CA LYS A 1001 -0.38 32.76 18.37
C LYS A 1001 0.87 31.88 18.47
N GLN A 1002 1.23 31.45 19.68
CA GLN A 1002 2.36 30.54 19.89
C GLN A 1002 2.07 29.14 19.32
N LEU A 1003 0.81 28.71 19.36
CA LEU A 1003 0.36 27.49 18.71
C LEU A 1003 0.49 27.60 17.19
N GLU A 1004 0.08 28.73 16.60
CA GLU A 1004 0.22 28.98 15.16
C GLU A 1004 1.69 29.06 14.74
N GLU A 1005 2.56 29.68 15.54
CA GLU A 1005 4.01 29.67 15.33
C GLU A 1005 4.57 28.24 15.34
N LEU A 1006 4.20 27.42 16.33
CA LEU A 1006 4.58 26.00 16.40
C LEU A 1006 4.06 25.20 15.19
N LEU A 1007 2.80 25.39 14.82
CA LEU A 1007 2.18 24.73 13.68
C LEU A 1007 2.82 25.15 12.35
N ASN A 1008 3.38 26.35 12.24
CA ASN A 1008 4.12 26.80 11.05
C ASN A 1008 5.56 26.25 11.00
N GLU A 1009 6.17 25.92 12.15
CA GLU A 1009 7.50 25.28 12.23
C GLU A 1009 7.46 23.77 11.95
N MET A 1010 6.36 23.10 12.32
CA MET A 1010 6.06 21.69 11.99
C MET A 1010 5.72 21.53 10.51
#